data_AF-A0A8H5LI53-F1
#
_entry.id   AF-A0A8H5LI53-F1
#
_cell.length_a   1.000
_cell.length_b   1.000
_cell.length_c   1.000
_cell.angle_alpha   90.00
_cell.angle_beta   90.00
_cell.angle_gamma   90.00
#
_symmetry.space_group_name_H-M   'P 1'
#
loop_
_entity.id
_entity.type
_entity.pdbx_description
1 polymer ?
#
loop_
_entity_poly.entity_id
_entity_poly.type
_entity_poly.pdbx_seq_one_letter_code
_entity_poly.pdbx_strand_id
1 'polypeptide(L)'
;MLRHPQQMLGLLRGAARPAVGWPLKSTSLTPACQFSTVRPFQPRHTSFVWSQRPFQRFSVPSSSRYLSLGSIFSRKPTPSPTPLVVAHITRLEAEANVHPHDVEKQLALFHALLETKLKTSFELIVNRWERMCEFDPSSPLLHSQEAFKIYLSCLVQTNQQTAINAAVRRRDSLLAAHPLTTSGSAVNANAVTEVSGEAATVPAPEPAVPSSTESTPSAEPSAPAPSEAPKQAVSPSQEIAQSVLSGQPAASVASGAVNASQFAKLKGSFSGPEGSTENPIQVSIVERKGAWVPRLVRFIALVLVSSFFFLVILSVFFENTGFMKAGPRQSEFEPAEGKTVKFSDVHGVDEAKDELQDVVAFLKDPTAFASLGGKLPKGVLLTGPPGTGKTMLARAVAGEAGVPFFFASGSDFEEMFVGVGAKRVRELFAAARKKEPAIIFIDELDAVGGKRSSRDQQYMKQTLNQLLVEMDGFQPNESIIVIAATNFPESLDQALVRPGRFDRIVAVPLPDIRGRVQILRHHMRGVTTSQNVDPQIIARGTPGFSGADLANMVNLAAIQASKEHAKEVELEHFEWAKASPDRIIMGAERKSQFIDQKNKLATAYHEVGFQIILLRALLTFQKHQGGHALVALYTDGAMPLHKVTCVPRGHALGYTSQLPENDRTSISYKEYLADIDVAMGGRVAEELIYGRDNVTSGASSDIRAATRTATAMVKQWGFSKLGPVFYDNRDDSISQKRQEEIEDEITLLVRGGESRAAVILESKLDELHRLANALVEYETLNADEVRNVIKGEPIRKLSEVLEEDMSRANAPIEPPATNSTGPASS
;
A
#
# COMPACT_ATOMS: atom_id res chain seq x y z
N MET A 1 -12.94 -35.05 53.40
CA MET A 1 -12.12 -35.35 54.59
C MET A 1 -10.91 -34.42 54.58
N LEU A 2 -10.42 -34.02 55.78
CA LEU A 2 -9.02 -33.75 56.20
C LEU A 2 -7.97 -33.27 55.15
N ARG A 3 -7.11 -32.23 55.38
CA ARG A 3 -6.98 -31.23 56.46
C ARG A 3 -5.97 -30.11 56.08
N HIS A 4 -6.15 -28.89 56.60
CA HIS A 4 -5.14 -27.80 56.78
C HIS A 4 -4.70 -27.76 58.28
N PRO A 5 -3.88 -26.80 58.82
CA PRO A 5 -3.01 -25.73 58.24
C PRO A 5 -1.50 -26.13 58.41
N GLN A 6 -0.42 -25.39 58.76
CA GLN A 6 -0.01 -24.01 59.22
C GLN A 6 1.35 -23.63 58.54
N GLN A 7 1.96 -22.42 58.52
CA GLN A 7 2.08 -21.20 59.37
C GLN A 7 3.18 -21.19 60.47
N MET A 8 4.33 -20.52 60.20
CA MET A 8 5.22 -19.65 61.06
C MET A 8 6.62 -19.53 60.39
N LEU A 9 7.43 -18.46 60.38
CA LEU A 9 7.50 -17.08 60.93
C LEU A 9 8.59 -16.84 62.01
N GLY A 10 9.59 -16.00 61.66
CA GLY A 10 10.66 -15.45 62.52
C GLY A 10 12.03 -16.17 62.47
N LEU A 11 13.18 -15.59 62.90
CA LEU A 11 13.70 -14.21 62.90
C LEU A 11 15.16 -14.19 63.47
N LEU A 12 16.03 -13.31 62.96
CA LEU A 12 17.24 -12.70 63.61
C LEU A 12 18.57 -13.48 63.86
N ARG A 13 19.68 -12.75 63.59
CA ARG A 13 21.10 -12.87 64.05
C ARG A 13 21.94 -14.07 63.55
N GLY A 14 23.27 -13.94 63.33
CA GLY A 14 24.12 -12.75 63.21
C GLY A 14 25.54 -12.84 63.80
N ALA A 15 26.58 -13.05 62.97
CA ALA A 15 28.03 -12.96 63.24
C ALA A 15 28.80 -13.21 61.92
N ALA A 16 30.10 -12.90 61.69
CA ALA A 16 31.04 -11.87 62.20
C ALA A 16 32.24 -11.76 61.20
N ARG A 17 33.10 -10.72 61.31
CA ARG A 17 34.36 -10.56 60.51
C ARG A 17 35.56 -11.23 61.23
N PRO A 18 36.72 -11.49 60.57
CA PRO A 18 37.74 -10.47 60.18
C PRO A 18 38.05 -10.48 58.65
N ALA A 19 38.64 -9.49 57.97
CA ALA A 19 39.38 -8.25 58.30
C ALA A 19 40.92 -8.36 58.48
N VAL A 20 41.68 -7.99 57.43
CA VAL A 20 43.13 -7.70 57.42
C VAL A 20 43.41 -6.54 56.43
N GLY A 21 44.27 -5.56 56.78
CA GLY A 21 44.75 -4.46 55.90
C GLY A 21 46.05 -4.83 55.16
N TRP A 22 46.82 -3.96 54.48
CA TRP A 22 46.90 -2.50 54.22
C TRP A 22 48.12 -2.31 53.25
N PRO A 23 48.59 -1.11 52.83
CA PRO A 23 47.92 0.16 52.50
C PRO A 23 48.42 0.82 51.17
N LEU A 24 47.77 1.94 50.79
CA LEU A 24 48.31 3.17 50.15
C LEU A 24 49.49 3.13 49.14
N LYS A 25 49.24 3.70 47.95
CA LYS A 25 50.00 4.90 47.49
C LYS A 25 49.22 5.72 46.45
N SER A 26 49.54 7.01 46.38
CA SER A 26 48.87 8.01 45.53
C SER A 26 49.84 8.65 44.54
N THR A 27 49.36 8.97 43.33
CA THR A 27 49.94 10.06 42.54
C THR A 27 48.88 10.67 41.61
N SER A 28 48.71 11.98 41.69
CA SER A 28 47.98 12.80 40.72
C SER A 28 48.93 13.33 39.65
N LEU A 29 48.45 13.55 38.42
CA LEU A 29 48.99 14.59 37.53
C LEU A 29 48.03 14.86 36.35
N THR A 30 47.47 16.07 36.30
CA THR A 30 46.98 16.70 35.07
C THR A 30 48.14 17.44 34.38
N PRO A 31 47.99 17.83 33.10
CA PRO A 31 47.86 19.27 32.87
C PRO A 31 46.82 19.64 31.80
N ALA A 32 46.45 20.93 31.75
CA ALA A 32 45.62 21.50 30.69
C ALA A 32 46.17 22.87 30.27
N CYS A 33 46.38 23.07 28.96
CA CYS A 33 46.66 24.33 28.26
C CYS A 33 46.84 24.04 26.75
N GLN A 34 46.61 24.94 25.79
CA GLN A 34 45.69 26.09 25.71
C GLN A 34 45.50 26.46 24.20
N PHE A 35 44.60 27.41 23.91
CA PHE A 35 44.17 27.88 22.59
C PHE A 35 45.20 28.02 21.45
N SER A 36 44.76 27.73 20.22
CA SER A 36 45.21 28.43 18.99
C SER A 36 44.11 28.40 17.92
N THR A 37 43.96 29.48 17.13
CA THR A 37 42.87 29.68 16.16
C THR A 37 43.37 30.06 14.76
N VAL A 38 42.98 29.30 13.73
CA VAL A 38 43.20 29.65 12.31
C VAL A 38 41.95 29.31 11.47
N ARG A 39 41.80 29.97 10.31
CA ARG A 39 40.58 30.12 9.49
C ARG A 39 40.26 28.91 8.59
N PRO A 40 38.98 28.72 8.18
CA PRO A 40 38.60 27.78 7.12
C PRO A 40 39.01 28.26 5.72
N PHE A 41 39.08 27.32 4.77
CA PHE A 41 39.58 27.49 3.40
C PHE A 41 38.44 27.41 2.36
N GLN A 42 38.53 28.17 1.26
CA GLN A 42 37.50 28.19 0.21
C GLN A 42 37.70 27.08 -0.86
N PRO A 43 36.63 26.47 -1.39
CA PRO A 43 36.69 25.77 -2.67
C PRO A 43 36.70 26.77 -3.84
N ARG A 44 37.50 26.51 -4.87
CA ARG A 44 37.50 27.29 -6.13
C ARG A 44 36.57 26.66 -7.15
N HIS A 45 35.80 27.49 -7.87
CA HIS A 45 35.23 27.10 -9.14
C HIS A 45 36.34 26.84 -10.17
N THR A 46 36.14 25.81 -11.01
CA THR A 46 36.68 25.79 -12.37
C THR A 46 35.53 25.50 -13.33
N SER A 47 35.53 26.19 -14.46
CA SER A 47 34.56 26.02 -15.54
C SER A 47 35.32 25.73 -16.82
N PHE A 48 34.81 24.80 -17.62
CA PHE A 48 35.28 24.63 -19.00
C PHE A 48 34.12 24.46 -19.96
N VAL A 49 34.38 24.81 -21.22
CA VAL A 49 33.39 25.17 -22.23
C VAL A 49 33.56 24.28 -23.45
N TRP A 50 32.46 23.96 -24.14
CA TRP A 50 32.35 23.63 -25.57
C TRP A 50 30.85 23.59 -25.94
N SER A 51 30.38 23.80 -27.17
CA SER A 51 30.92 24.57 -28.30
C SER A 51 29.75 24.79 -29.28
N GLN A 52 29.50 26.01 -29.76
CA GLN A 52 28.45 26.29 -30.76
C GLN A 52 29.04 26.51 -32.15
N ARG A 53 28.47 25.90 -33.18
CA ARG A 53 28.37 26.47 -34.54
C ARG A 53 27.02 26.13 -35.20
N PRO A 54 26.49 26.99 -36.10
CA PRO A 54 25.11 26.88 -36.59
C PRO A 54 25.00 26.35 -38.04
N PHE A 55 23.78 25.96 -38.43
CA PHE A 55 23.36 25.94 -39.83
C PHE A 55 21.91 26.43 -39.97
N GLN A 56 21.66 27.26 -40.98
CA GLN A 56 20.32 27.76 -41.34
C GLN A 56 19.63 26.82 -42.34
N ARG A 57 18.29 26.79 -42.37
CA ARG A 57 17.52 26.51 -43.59
C ARG A 57 16.08 27.04 -43.52
N PHE A 58 15.46 27.16 -44.69
CA PHE A 58 14.17 27.83 -44.92
C PHE A 58 12.93 26.95 -44.65
N SER A 59 11.77 27.61 -44.64
CA SER A 59 10.45 27.09 -44.26
C SER A 59 9.62 26.48 -45.40
N VAL A 60 8.97 25.35 -45.12
CA VAL A 60 7.69 24.92 -45.74
C VAL A 60 6.89 24.16 -44.67
N PRO A 61 5.57 24.39 -44.48
CA PRO A 61 4.77 23.67 -43.49
C PRO A 61 4.34 22.28 -43.99
N SER A 62 4.42 21.26 -43.13
CA SER A 62 3.79 19.96 -43.34
C SER A 62 3.32 19.37 -42.00
N SER A 63 2.15 18.73 -42.00
CA SER A 63 1.49 18.23 -40.80
C SER A 63 1.92 16.80 -40.49
N SER A 64 2.75 16.61 -39.47
CA SER A 64 2.88 15.33 -38.77
C SER A 64 3.22 15.54 -37.30
N ARG A 65 2.58 14.79 -36.40
CA ARG A 65 2.78 14.88 -34.95
C ARG A 65 3.90 13.94 -34.52
N TYR A 66 5.07 14.47 -34.20
CA TYR A 66 6.10 13.73 -33.47
C TYR A 66 6.02 14.06 -31.97
N LEU A 67 5.83 13.03 -31.14
CA LEU A 67 5.89 13.15 -29.68
C LEU A 67 7.34 13.31 -29.24
N SER A 68 7.71 14.51 -28.80
CA SER A 68 9.04 14.79 -28.24
C SER A 68 9.15 14.28 -26.81
N LEU A 69 10.09 13.36 -26.56
CA LEU A 69 10.41 12.82 -25.22
C LEU A 69 11.25 13.80 -24.35
N GLY A 70 11.42 15.05 -24.78
CA GLY A 70 12.29 16.04 -24.12
C GLY A 70 11.80 16.62 -22.78
N SER A 71 10.61 16.25 -22.30
CA SER A 71 9.99 16.86 -21.11
C SER A 71 10.32 16.19 -19.77
N ILE A 72 10.96 15.03 -19.77
CA ILE A 72 11.16 14.21 -18.55
C ILE A 72 12.33 14.71 -17.68
N PHE A 73 13.39 15.27 -18.29
CA PHE A 73 14.66 15.55 -17.60
C PHE A 73 15.07 17.03 -17.54
N SER A 74 14.11 17.94 -17.27
CA SER A 74 14.47 19.31 -16.84
C SER A 74 13.37 20.02 -16.03
N ARG A 75 13.03 19.50 -14.84
CA ARG A 75 12.39 20.32 -13.81
C ARG A 75 13.47 21.11 -13.08
N LYS A 76 13.49 22.44 -13.25
CA LYS A 76 14.22 23.34 -12.33
C LYS A 76 13.65 23.12 -10.91
N PRO A 77 14.49 23.07 -9.86
CA PRO A 77 13.99 22.90 -8.51
C PRO A 77 13.08 24.08 -8.14
N THR A 78 11.87 23.77 -7.67
CA THR A 78 10.97 24.77 -7.08
C THR A 78 11.61 25.31 -5.79
N PRO A 79 11.58 26.64 -5.54
CA PRO A 79 12.19 27.20 -4.35
C PRO A 79 11.48 26.70 -3.10
N SER A 80 12.18 25.91 -2.29
CA SER A 80 11.72 25.51 -0.95
C SER A 80 11.91 26.67 0.03
N PRO A 81 10.95 26.92 0.96
CA PRO A 81 11.12 27.91 2.01
C PRO A 81 12.27 27.51 2.94
N THR A 82 12.90 28.49 3.61
CA THR A 82 13.96 28.21 4.59
C THR A 82 13.36 27.56 5.84
N PRO A 83 14.10 26.70 6.56
CA PRO A 83 13.56 25.97 7.72
C PRO A 83 13.06 26.88 8.84
N LEU A 84 13.60 28.11 8.96
CA LEU A 84 13.13 29.12 9.91
C LEU A 84 11.73 29.65 9.55
N VAL A 85 11.46 29.88 8.26
CA VAL A 85 10.12 30.27 7.76
C VAL A 85 9.11 29.13 7.94
N VAL A 86 9.52 27.87 7.68
CA VAL A 86 8.68 26.70 7.95
C VAL A 86 8.32 26.61 9.44
N ALA A 87 9.31 26.72 10.35
CA ALA A 87 9.05 26.69 11.78
C ALA A 87 8.13 27.82 12.27
N HIS A 88 8.26 29.03 11.69
CA HIS A 88 7.36 30.15 11.98
C HIS A 88 5.91 29.88 11.53
N ILE A 89 5.73 29.35 10.32
CA ILE A 89 4.41 29.00 9.78
C ILE A 89 3.78 27.85 10.60
N THR A 90 4.53 26.80 10.93
CA THR A 90 4.04 25.70 11.78
C THR A 90 3.62 26.18 13.17
N ARG A 91 4.31 27.17 13.74
CA ARG A 91 3.88 27.81 14.99
C ARG A 91 2.57 28.58 14.82
N LEU A 92 2.45 29.42 13.78
CA LEU A 92 1.22 30.18 13.53
C LEU A 92 0.04 29.26 13.20
N GLU A 93 0.28 28.15 12.51
CA GLU A 93 -0.73 27.11 12.27
C GLU A 93 -1.18 26.44 13.56
N ALA A 94 -0.26 26.12 14.47
CA ALA A 94 -0.62 25.61 15.80
C ALA A 94 -1.45 26.63 16.61
N GLU A 95 -1.02 27.89 16.68
CA GLU A 95 -1.78 28.95 17.38
C GLU A 95 -3.18 29.17 16.76
N ALA A 96 -3.29 29.15 15.43
CA ALA A 96 -4.55 29.27 14.71
C ALA A 96 -5.44 28.00 14.79
N ASN A 97 -4.88 26.83 15.07
CA ASN A 97 -5.65 25.59 15.28
C ASN A 97 -6.16 25.48 16.73
N VAL A 98 -5.48 26.09 17.71
CA VAL A 98 -5.97 26.22 19.09
C VAL A 98 -7.08 27.28 19.20
N HIS A 99 -7.02 28.35 18.40
CA HIS A 99 -8.00 29.45 18.42
C HIS A 99 -8.72 29.61 17.06
N PRO A 100 -9.65 28.69 16.69
CA PRO A 100 -10.31 28.71 15.38
C PRO A 100 -11.20 29.93 15.14
N HIS A 101 -11.83 30.46 16.20
CA HIS A 101 -12.72 31.63 16.11
C HIS A 101 -12.01 32.98 16.33
N ASP A 102 -10.68 32.99 16.55
CA ASP A 102 -9.88 34.22 16.68
C ASP A 102 -9.44 34.71 15.30
N VAL A 103 -10.05 35.82 14.85
CA VAL A 103 -9.81 36.40 13.52
C VAL A 103 -8.37 36.90 13.35
N GLU A 104 -7.74 37.43 14.39
CA GLU A 104 -6.37 37.95 14.32
C GLU A 104 -5.36 36.82 14.14
N LYS A 105 -5.55 35.69 14.84
CA LYS A 105 -4.69 34.51 14.70
C LYS A 105 -4.79 33.86 13.32
N GLN A 106 -5.98 33.75 12.75
CA GLN A 106 -6.12 33.25 11.37
C GLN A 106 -5.52 34.23 10.34
N LEU A 107 -5.69 35.55 10.53
CA LEU A 107 -5.09 36.56 9.65
C LEU A 107 -3.55 36.52 9.70
N ALA A 108 -2.95 36.35 10.88
CA ALA A 108 -1.50 36.20 11.02
C ALA A 108 -0.97 34.98 10.25
N LEU A 109 -1.67 33.84 10.32
CA LEU A 109 -1.35 32.66 9.51
C LEU A 109 -1.49 32.94 8.00
N PHE A 110 -2.58 33.58 7.57
CA PHE A 110 -2.82 33.92 6.16
C PHE A 110 -1.75 34.86 5.59
N HIS A 111 -1.33 35.89 6.34
CA HIS A 111 -0.25 36.77 5.94
C HIS A 111 1.10 36.03 5.82
N ALA A 112 1.46 35.22 6.82
CA ALA A 112 2.69 34.42 6.77
C ALA A 112 2.71 33.40 5.60
N LEU A 113 1.55 32.83 5.25
CA LEU A 113 1.40 31.97 4.08
C LEU A 113 1.52 32.75 2.76
N LEU A 114 0.91 33.94 2.66
CA LEU A 114 1.05 34.83 1.49
C LEU A 114 2.51 35.24 1.24
N GLU A 115 3.28 35.55 2.29
CA GLU A 115 4.68 35.96 2.17
C GLU A 115 5.56 34.92 1.46
N THR A 116 5.27 33.62 1.63
CA THR A 116 6.02 32.54 0.95
C THR A 116 5.91 32.58 -0.57
N LYS A 117 4.81 33.12 -1.10
CA LYS A 117 4.46 33.16 -2.53
C LYS A 117 4.43 31.78 -3.22
N LEU A 118 4.23 30.70 -2.46
CA LEU A 118 4.14 29.33 -2.97
C LEU A 118 2.70 28.95 -3.31
N LYS A 119 2.50 28.25 -4.43
CA LYS A 119 1.17 27.78 -4.87
C LYS A 119 0.47 26.92 -3.81
N THR A 120 1.23 26.07 -3.12
CA THR A 120 0.75 25.24 -2.00
C THR A 120 0.21 26.08 -0.83
N SER A 121 0.83 27.22 -0.53
CA SER A 121 0.38 28.12 0.54
C SER A 121 -0.94 28.81 0.18
N PHE A 122 -1.10 29.21 -1.08
CA PHE A 122 -2.38 29.75 -1.58
C PHE A 122 -3.48 28.69 -1.59
N GLU A 123 -3.16 27.45 -1.96
CA GLU A 123 -4.09 26.32 -1.90
C GLU A 123 -4.51 25.98 -0.47
N LEU A 124 -3.61 26.10 0.53
CA LEU A 124 -3.96 25.94 1.94
C LEU A 124 -4.93 27.03 2.42
N ILE A 125 -4.72 28.30 2.04
CA ILE A 125 -5.64 29.41 2.36
C ILE A 125 -7.02 29.15 1.76
N VAL A 126 -7.09 28.78 0.47
CA VAL A 126 -8.36 28.48 -0.23
C VAL A 126 -9.09 27.31 0.46
N ASN A 127 -8.41 26.18 0.67
CA ASN A 127 -9.01 25.01 1.33
C ASN A 127 -9.50 25.31 2.76
N ARG A 128 -8.79 26.15 3.53
CA ARG A 128 -9.19 26.53 4.89
C ARG A 128 -10.42 27.45 4.88
N TRP A 129 -10.50 28.39 3.94
CA TRP A 129 -11.67 29.25 3.75
C TRP A 129 -12.90 28.47 3.24
N GLU A 130 -12.74 27.59 2.25
CA GLU A 130 -13.86 26.82 1.71
C GLU A 130 -14.43 25.83 2.73
N ARG A 131 -13.58 25.14 3.50
CA ARG A 131 -14.03 24.28 4.62
C ARG A 131 -14.74 25.08 5.71
N MET A 132 -14.28 26.28 6.03
CA MET A 132 -14.99 27.17 6.95
C MET A 132 -16.41 27.48 6.42
N CYS A 133 -16.54 27.82 5.13
CA CYS A 133 -17.83 28.02 4.45
C CYS A 133 -18.69 26.73 4.25
N GLU A 134 -18.29 25.60 4.83
CA GLU A 134 -18.97 24.30 4.75
C GLU A 134 -19.29 23.71 6.13
N PHE A 135 -18.38 23.88 7.09
CA PHE A 135 -18.47 23.26 8.42
C PHE A 135 -18.61 24.26 9.58
N ASP A 136 -18.32 25.55 9.39
CA ASP A 136 -18.58 26.62 10.38
C ASP A 136 -19.03 27.93 9.69
N PRO A 137 -20.28 27.99 9.18
CA PRO A 137 -20.84 29.19 8.57
C PRO A 137 -21.11 30.33 9.58
N SER A 138 -21.03 30.03 10.88
CA SER A 138 -21.15 30.96 12.01
C SER A 138 -19.82 31.66 12.38
N SER A 139 -18.71 31.28 11.75
CA SER A 139 -17.38 31.79 12.08
C SER A 139 -17.24 33.31 11.92
N PRO A 140 -16.67 34.04 12.91
CA PRO A 140 -16.51 35.50 12.82
C PRO A 140 -15.55 35.93 11.70
N LEU A 141 -14.66 35.04 11.24
CA LEU A 141 -13.76 35.28 10.13
C LEU A 141 -14.50 35.53 8.81
N LEU A 142 -15.69 34.96 8.62
CA LEU A 142 -16.52 35.18 7.44
C LEU A 142 -16.93 36.66 7.28
N HIS A 143 -17.00 37.42 8.38
CA HIS A 143 -17.27 38.86 8.39
C HIS A 143 -16.03 39.71 8.10
N SER A 144 -14.81 39.18 8.27
CA SER A 144 -13.57 39.91 7.98
C SER A 144 -13.43 40.24 6.49
N GLN A 145 -13.42 41.53 6.16
CA GLN A 145 -13.19 42.00 4.79
C GLN A 145 -11.76 41.72 4.32
N GLU A 146 -10.78 41.78 5.24
CA GLU A 146 -9.37 41.51 4.94
C GLU A 146 -9.13 40.04 4.60
N ALA A 147 -9.66 39.12 5.40
CA ALA A 147 -9.52 37.68 5.16
C ALA A 147 -10.14 37.28 3.81
N PHE A 148 -11.30 37.85 3.45
CA PHE A 148 -11.91 37.63 2.13
C PHE A 148 -11.07 38.21 0.98
N LYS A 149 -10.43 39.37 1.17
CA LYS A 149 -9.51 39.98 0.20
C LYS A 149 -8.27 39.10 -0.04
N ILE A 150 -7.73 38.48 1.01
CA ILE A 150 -6.64 37.50 0.94
C ILE A 150 -7.09 36.22 0.21
N TYR A 151 -8.28 35.71 0.51
CA TYR A 151 -8.85 34.57 -0.19
C TYR A 151 -9.02 34.82 -1.70
N LEU A 152 -9.57 35.98 -2.09
CA LEU A 152 -9.74 36.33 -3.50
C LEU A 152 -8.40 36.53 -4.23
N SER A 153 -7.37 37.07 -3.57
CA SER A 153 -6.03 37.19 -4.21
C SER A 153 -5.38 35.82 -4.41
N CYS A 154 -5.61 34.86 -3.49
CA CYS A 154 -5.20 33.47 -3.67
C CYS A 154 -5.88 32.81 -4.87
N LEU A 155 -7.21 32.99 -5.05
CA LEU A 155 -7.92 32.48 -6.24
C LEU A 155 -7.38 33.05 -7.56
N VAL A 156 -6.99 34.33 -7.59
CA VAL A 156 -6.33 34.92 -8.77
C VAL A 156 -4.97 34.27 -9.02
N GLN A 157 -4.16 34.09 -7.97
CA GLN A 157 -2.81 33.51 -8.05
C GLN A 157 -2.78 32.01 -8.36
N THR A 158 -3.85 31.26 -8.05
CA THR A 158 -4.03 29.85 -8.45
C THR A 158 -4.63 29.68 -9.85
N ASN A 159 -4.98 30.77 -10.54
CA ASN A 159 -5.71 30.83 -11.82
C ASN A 159 -7.19 30.39 -11.77
N GLN A 160 -7.81 30.40 -10.59
CA GLN A 160 -9.23 30.02 -10.38
C GLN A 160 -10.19 31.22 -10.51
N GLN A 161 -9.92 32.13 -11.45
CA GLN A 161 -10.65 33.41 -11.57
C GLN A 161 -12.17 33.23 -11.81
N THR A 162 -12.60 32.14 -12.44
CA THR A 162 -14.01 31.79 -12.64
C THR A 162 -14.78 31.56 -11.33
N ALA A 163 -14.10 31.14 -10.26
CA ALA A 163 -14.72 30.89 -8.96
C ALA A 163 -15.07 32.17 -8.20
N ILE A 164 -14.47 33.32 -8.52
CA ILE A 164 -14.62 34.58 -7.77
C ILE A 164 -16.10 35.00 -7.68
N ASN A 165 -16.84 34.94 -8.79
CA ASN A 165 -18.27 35.31 -8.83
C ASN A 165 -19.16 34.32 -8.03
N ALA A 166 -18.75 33.05 -7.93
CA ALA A 166 -19.45 32.07 -7.10
C ALA A 166 -19.15 32.30 -5.61
N ALA A 167 -17.88 32.58 -5.26
CA ALA A 167 -17.47 32.86 -3.88
C ALA A 167 -18.09 34.14 -3.30
N VAL A 168 -18.20 35.21 -4.11
CA VAL A 168 -18.92 36.44 -3.73
C VAL A 168 -20.39 36.13 -3.39
N ARG A 169 -21.09 35.39 -4.24
CA ARG A 169 -22.48 34.97 -3.98
C ARG A 169 -22.59 34.07 -2.75
N ARG A 170 -21.67 33.12 -2.58
CA ARG A 170 -21.60 32.22 -1.42
C ARG A 170 -21.44 33.03 -0.13
N ARG A 171 -20.48 33.95 -0.06
CA ARG A 171 -20.28 34.84 1.09
C ARG A 171 -21.50 35.70 1.37
N ASP A 172 -22.07 36.36 0.36
CA ASP A 172 -23.25 37.22 0.53
C ASP A 172 -24.46 36.41 1.02
N SER A 173 -24.64 35.16 0.59
CA SER A 173 -25.69 34.27 1.10
C SER A 173 -25.47 33.82 2.55
N LEU A 174 -24.22 33.59 2.97
CA LEU A 174 -23.89 33.22 4.34
C LEU A 174 -24.00 34.42 5.30
N LEU A 175 -23.58 35.62 4.86
CA LEU A 175 -23.79 36.88 5.59
C LEU A 175 -25.29 37.20 5.77
N ALA A 176 -26.13 36.85 4.78
CA ALA A 176 -27.59 37.01 4.89
C ALA A 176 -28.24 35.96 5.82
N ALA A 177 -27.67 34.75 5.93
CA ALA A 177 -28.13 33.72 6.85
C ALA A 177 -27.69 33.96 8.31
N HIS A 178 -26.52 34.58 8.50
CA HIS A 178 -25.91 34.78 9.82
C HIS A 178 -25.48 36.25 10.05
N PRO A 179 -26.42 37.18 10.30
CA PRO A 179 -26.09 38.54 10.71
C PRO A 179 -25.54 38.56 12.15
N LEU A 180 -24.44 39.29 12.38
CA LEU A 180 -23.87 39.50 13.72
C LEU A 180 -24.83 40.31 14.60
N THR A 181 -25.21 39.76 15.76
CA THR A 181 -25.84 40.52 16.84
C THR A 181 -24.82 41.45 17.49
N THR A 182 -24.82 42.72 17.10
CA THR A 182 -23.90 43.74 17.63
C THR A 182 -24.27 44.13 19.07
N SER A 183 -23.62 43.52 20.06
CA SER A 183 -23.48 44.13 21.39
C SER A 183 -22.61 45.39 21.30
N GLY A 184 -23.01 46.45 22.00
CA GLY A 184 -22.35 47.77 21.95
C GLY A 184 -20.89 47.79 22.41
N SER A 185 -20.18 48.86 22.05
CA SER A 185 -18.71 48.96 22.15
C SER A 185 -18.24 50.03 23.14
N ALA A 186 -16.96 49.87 23.52
CA ALA A 186 -15.97 50.92 23.82
C ALA A 186 -15.73 51.39 25.28
N VAL A 187 -14.43 51.57 25.58
CA VAL A 187 -13.80 52.38 26.66
C VAL A 187 -14.02 51.81 28.09
N ASN A 188 -13.00 51.48 28.87
CA ASN A 188 -11.78 52.26 29.12
C ASN A 188 -10.53 51.41 29.48
N ALA A 189 -9.36 52.04 29.54
CA ALA A 189 -8.08 51.38 29.86
C ALA A 189 -7.63 51.56 31.32
N ASN A 190 -6.98 50.54 31.89
CA ASN A 190 -5.69 50.65 32.59
C ASN A 190 -5.12 49.26 32.95
N ALA A 191 -3.85 49.21 33.34
CA ALA A 191 -3.09 47.98 33.61
C ALA A 191 -2.93 47.69 35.12
N VAL A 192 -1.96 46.81 35.46
CA VAL A 192 -1.26 46.61 36.77
C VAL A 192 -1.62 45.33 37.57
N THR A 193 -0.75 44.33 37.38
CA THR A 193 -0.18 43.33 38.34
C THR A 193 -1.02 42.35 39.20
N GLU A 194 -0.55 41.09 39.15
CA GLU A 194 -0.18 40.20 40.29
C GLU A 194 -1.20 39.33 41.08
N VAL A 195 -0.89 38.02 41.09
CA VAL A 195 -0.66 37.13 42.26
C VAL A 195 -1.84 36.79 43.22
N SER A 196 -2.40 35.60 42.98
CA SER A 196 -2.84 34.53 43.91
C SER A 196 -3.60 34.82 45.23
N GLY A 197 -4.58 33.96 45.53
CA GLY A 197 -5.00 33.67 46.91
C GLY A 197 -6.30 32.86 47.02
N GLU A 198 -6.33 31.90 47.95
CA GLU A 198 -7.44 31.38 48.79
C GLU A 198 -8.90 31.72 48.38
N ALA A 199 -9.79 30.73 48.15
CA ALA A 199 -10.57 29.97 49.16
C ALA A 199 -11.80 30.74 49.72
N ALA A 200 -12.96 30.15 50.06
CA ALA A 200 -13.55 28.80 49.89
C ALA A 200 -15.08 28.84 50.18
N THR A 201 -15.78 27.67 50.22
CA THR A 201 -17.18 27.43 50.70
C THR A 201 -18.32 28.06 49.86
N VAL A 202 -19.38 27.39 49.34
CA VAL A 202 -20.27 26.25 49.76
C VAL A 202 -21.23 26.62 50.91
N PRO A 203 -22.56 26.29 50.92
CA PRO A 203 -23.47 25.57 49.98
C PRO A 203 -24.51 26.52 49.29
N ALA A 204 -25.42 26.18 48.34
CA ALA A 204 -26.61 25.27 48.28
C ALA A 204 -27.75 25.57 49.31
N PRO A 205 -29.07 25.32 49.06
CA PRO A 205 -29.73 24.63 47.92
C PRO A 205 -31.05 25.28 47.34
N GLU A 206 -31.70 24.56 46.38
CA GLU A 206 -33.16 24.33 46.07
C GLU A 206 -34.36 25.16 46.64
N PRO A 207 -35.63 25.05 46.12
CA PRO A 207 -36.18 24.55 44.82
C PRO A 207 -37.40 25.38 44.24
N ALA A 208 -38.21 24.76 43.35
CA ALA A 208 -39.62 25.07 42.91
C ALA A 208 -39.84 26.17 41.83
N VAL A 209 -40.59 26.04 40.70
CA VAL A 209 -41.72 25.18 40.20
C VAL A 209 -43.09 25.54 40.84
N PRO A 210 -44.27 25.64 40.13
CA PRO A 210 -44.64 25.44 38.71
C PRO A 210 -45.48 26.59 38.03
N SER A 211 -45.98 26.35 36.79
CA SER A 211 -47.28 26.82 36.19
C SER A 211 -47.58 28.33 36.03
N SER A 212 -48.39 28.84 35.09
CA SER A 212 -49.04 28.40 33.82
C SER A 212 -49.55 29.70 33.08
N THR A 213 -50.52 29.82 32.15
CA THR A 213 -51.58 28.99 31.53
C THR A 213 -52.07 29.68 30.22
N GLU A 214 -52.61 28.94 29.23
CA GLU A 214 -53.63 29.38 28.23
C GLU A 214 -53.28 30.54 27.23
N SER A 215 -53.89 30.69 26.04
CA SER A 215 -54.92 29.91 25.32
C SER A 215 -54.83 30.06 23.77
N THR A 216 -55.49 29.16 23.03
CA THR A 216 -55.82 29.18 21.58
C THR A 216 -57.07 30.08 21.30
N PRO A 217 -57.58 30.34 20.05
CA PRO A 217 -57.41 29.59 18.79
C PRO A 217 -57.26 30.36 17.43
N SER A 218 -56.99 29.56 16.40
CA SER A 218 -57.27 29.64 14.94
C SER A 218 -58.00 30.84 14.29
N ALA A 219 -57.43 31.36 13.18
CA ALA A 219 -58.12 31.60 11.88
C ALA A 219 -57.15 32.03 10.74
N GLU A 220 -57.41 31.54 9.52
CA GLU A 220 -56.98 32.13 8.22
C GLU A 220 -58.13 33.03 7.66
N PRO A 221 -58.06 33.77 6.51
CA PRO A 221 -57.07 33.73 5.43
C PRO A 221 -56.70 35.08 4.73
N SER A 222 -55.93 34.96 3.65
CA SER A 222 -55.88 35.84 2.45
C SER A 222 -55.05 37.15 2.47
N ALA A 223 -54.68 37.61 1.28
CA ALA A 223 -53.69 38.68 1.01
C ALA A 223 -54.30 39.86 0.25
N PRO A 224 -53.53 40.96 0.08
CA PRO A 224 -53.21 41.38 -1.29
C PRO A 224 -51.77 41.86 -1.51
N ALA A 225 -51.41 42.06 -2.77
CA ALA A 225 -50.21 42.72 -3.29
C ALA A 225 -50.65 43.85 -4.28
N PRO A 226 -49.77 44.58 -5.01
CA PRO A 226 -48.31 44.66 -4.97
C PRO A 226 -47.75 46.11 -4.91
N SER A 227 -46.42 46.28 -4.80
CA SER A 227 -45.71 47.51 -5.23
C SER A 227 -44.25 47.21 -5.64
N GLU A 228 -43.56 48.20 -6.22
CA GLU A 228 -42.39 48.00 -7.09
C GLU A 228 -41.03 47.92 -6.35
N ALA A 229 -40.06 47.23 -6.98
CA ALA A 229 -38.71 47.06 -6.44
C ALA A 229 -37.74 48.20 -6.85
N PRO A 230 -36.95 48.76 -5.92
CA PRO A 230 -35.91 49.73 -6.22
C PRO A 230 -34.66 49.07 -6.83
N LYS A 231 -33.82 49.88 -7.48
CA LYS A 231 -32.53 49.45 -8.05
C LYS A 231 -31.59 48.98 -6.94
N GLN A 232 -31.02 47.79 -7.08
CA GLN A 232 -30.14 47.20 -6.08
C GLN A 232 -28.80 47.97 -5.94
N ALA A 233 -28.35 48.15 -4.71
CA ALA A 233 -27.00 48.60 -4.40
C ALA A 233 -25.98 47.47 -4.60
N VAL A 234 -24.72 47.83 -4.88
CA VAL A 234 -23.60 46.89 -4.98
C VAL A 234 -23.29 46.33 -3.58
N SER A 235 -23.00 45.02 -3.46
CA SER A 235 -22.62 44.44 -2.17
C SER A 235 -21.14 44.71 -1.84
N PRO A 236 -20.75 44.86 -0.55
CA PRO A 236 -19.35 45.05 -0.18
C PRO A 236 -18.41 43.93 -0.68
N SER A 237 -18.92 42.70 -0.80
CA SER A 237 -18.16 41.59 -1.38
C SER A 237 -17.88 41.77 -2.88
N GLN A 238 -18.79 42.41 -3.63
CA GLN A 238 -18.59 42.75 -5.04
C GLN A 238 -17.56 43.88 -5.20
N GLU A 239 -17.57 44.89 -4.32
CA GLU A 239 -16.56 45.96 -4.31
C GLU A 239 -15.16 45.42 -4.03
N ILE A 240 -15.02 44.52 -3.03
CA ILE A 240 -13.74 43.84 -2.74
C ILE A 240 -13.28 43.03 -3.96
N ALA A 241 -14.17 42.29 -4.62
CA ALA A 241 -13.82 41.53 -5.82
C ALA A 241 -13.33 42.43 -6.98
N GLN A 242 -13.98 43.57 -7.22
CA GLN A 242 -13.55 44.56 -8.21
C GLN A 242 -12.18 45.19 -7.85
N SER A 243 -11.91 45.41 -6.56
CA SER A 243 -10.61 45.92 -6.09
C SER A 243 -9.46 44.91 -6.28
N VAL A 244 -9.74 43.61 -6.21
CA VAL A 244 -8.73 42.56 -6.43
C VAL A 244 -8.48 42.33 -7.93
N LEU A 245 -9.54 42.33 -8.73
CA LEU A 245 -9.46 42.17 -10.19
C LEU A 245 -8.79 43.35 -10.92
N SER A 246 -8.77 44.54 -10.33
CA SER A 246 -8.08 45.72 -10.89
C SER A 246 -6.61 45.86 -10.45
N GLY A 247 -6.10 44.96 -9.62
CA GLY A 247 -4.84 45.14 -8.87
C GLY A 247 -3.52 44.71 -9.54
N GLN A 248 -3.45 44.51 -10.85
CA GLN A 248 -2.20 44.14 -11.55
C GLN A 248 -2.00 44.86 -12.90
N PRO A 249 -0.73 45.11 -13.30
CA PRO A 249 -0.41 45.91 -14.49
C PRO A 249 -0.74 45.18 -15.80
N ALA A 250 -1.25 45.93 -16.78
CA ALA A 250 -1.73 45.39 -18.04
C ALA A 250 -0.62 44.88 -18.96
N ALA A 251 -0.72 43.61 -19.37
CA ALA A 251 -0.14 43.12 -20.62
C ALA A 251 -1.23 43.17 -21.71
N SER A 252 -0.89 43.72 -22.88
CA SER A 252 -1.88 44.05 -23.92
C SER A 252 -2.35 42.84 -24.74
N VAL A 253 -3.67 42.64 -24.78
CA VAL A 253 -4.37 41.83 -25.80
C VAL A 253 -5.44 42.71 -26.44
N ALA A 254 -5.64 42.56 -27.75
CA ALA A 254 -6.22 43.61 -28.60
C ALA A 254 -7.72 43.89 -28.39
N SER A 255 -8.08 45.18 -28.47
CA SER A 255 -9.45 45.70 -28.37
C SER A 255 -10.32 45.31 -29.57
N GLY A 256 -11.19 44.30 -29.40
CA GLY A 256 -12.28 44.02 -30.35
C GLY A 256 -13.44 45.00 -30.17
N ALA A 257 -13.43 46.12 -30.90
CA ALA A 257 -14.44 47.18 -30.75
C ALA A 257 -15.84 46.74 -31.21
N VAL A 258 -16.85 46.96 -30.35
CA VAL A 258 -18.27 46.72 -30.66
C VAL A 258 -18.80 47.77 -31.64
N ASN A 259 -19.32 47.31 -32.79
CA ASN A 259 -19.90 48.18 -33.81
C ASN A 259 -21.29 48.67 -33.40
N ALA A 260 -21.35 49.90 -32.85
CA ALA A 260 -22.59 50.59 -32.45
C ALA A 260 -23.45 51.11 -33.62
N SER A 261 -23.51 50.36 -34.74
CA SER A 261 -24.12 50.78 -36.01
C SER A 261 -25.40 50.01 -36.38
N GLN A 262 -25.78 48.96 -35.65
CA GLN A 262 -27.00 48.17 -35.93
C GLN A 262 -28.23 48.62 -35.13
N PHE A 263 -28.07 49.21 -33.94
CA PHE A 263 -29.22 49.68 -33.13
C PHE A 263 -29.82 51.02 -33.61
N ALA A 264 -29.04 51.81 -34.35
CA ALA A 264 -29.50 53.10 -34.90
C ALA A 264 -30.45 52.97 -36.11
N LYS A 265 -30.51 51.79 -36.75
CA LYS A 265 -31.22 51.60 -38.04
C LYS A 265 -32.66 51.08 -37.91
N LEU A 266 -33.19 51.04 -36.69
CA LEU A 266 -34.55 50.56 -36.36
C LEU A 266 -35.45 51.63 -35.71
N LYS A 267 -34.96 52.88 -35.59
CA LYS A 267 -35.67 54.00 -34.94
C LYS A 267 -35.96 55.18 -35.88
N GLY A 268 -35.82 54.99 -37.20
CA GLY A 268 -35.87 56.04 -38.22
C GLY A 268 -36.81 55.76 -39.40
N SER A 269 -37.87 54.97 -39.21
CA SER A 269 -38.84 54.62 -40.26
C SER A 269 -40.28 54.79 -39.79
N PHE A 270 -40.53 55.77 -38.92
CA PHE A 270 -41.87 56.14 -38.45
C PHE A 270 -42.03 57.68 -38.38
N SER A 271 -41.61 58.34 -39.45
CA SER A 271 -41.71 59.80 -39.63
C SER A 271 -41.81 60.12 -41.13
N GLY A 272 -43.03 60.27 -41.62
CA GLY A 272 -43.39 60.78 -42.95
C GLY A 272 -44.59 61.72 -42.79
N PRO A 273 -44.68 62.81 -43.59
CA PRO A 273 -45.40 64.02 -43.17
C PRO A 273 -46.93 63.93 -43.29
N GLU A 274 -47.60 64.82 -42.56
CA GLU A 274 -49.03 65.10 -42.67
C GLU A 274 -49.40 65.59 -44.08
N GLY A 275 -50.50 65.08 -44.62
CA GLY A 275 -51.10 65.55 -45.88
C GLY A 275 -52.39 66.31 -45.60
N SER A 276 -52.43 67.59 -45.96
CA SER A 276 -53.62 68.44 -45.87
C SER A 276 -54.54 68.31 -47.10
N THR A 277 -55.63 69.06 -47.11
CA THR A 277 -56.95 68.65 -47.63
C THR A 277 -57.20 68.83 -49.14
N GLU A 278 -56.23 68.58 -50.04
CA GLU A 278 -56.43 68.86 -51.49
C GLU A 278 -56.19 67.72 -52.50
N ASN A 279 -55.61 66.55 -52.17
CA ASN A 279 -55.44 65.46 -53.14
C ASN A 279 -55.63 64.04 -52.54
N PRO A 280 -56.72 63.31 -52.89
CA PRO A 280 -56.93 61.93 -52.42
C PRO A 280 -56.24 60.89 -53.32
N ILE A 281 -55.38 60.05 -52.73
CA ILE A 281 -54.71 58.94 -53.43
C ILE A 281 -55.46 57.64 -53.15
N GLN A 282 -55.88 56.92 -54.21
CA GLN A 282 -56.58 55.64 -54.10
C GLN A 282 -55.64 54.52 -53.64
N VAL A 283 -55.99 53.82 -52.56
CA VAL A 283 -55.24 52.67 -52.04
C VAL A 283 -55.91 51.36 -52.49
N SER A 284 -55.32 50.68 -53.46
CA SER A 284 -55.72 49.32 -53.85
C SER A 284 -55.13 48.28 -52.89
N ILE A 285 -55.98 47.70 -52.03
CA ILE A 285 -55.56 46.70 -51.04
C ILE A 285 -55.32 45.35 -51.72
N VAL A 286 -54.08 45.09 -52.13
CA VAL A 286 -53.66 43.77 -52.61
C VAL A 286 -53.35 42.86 -51.41
N GLU A 287 -54.31 42.02 -51.01
CA GLU A 287 -54.08 41.02 -49.97
C GLU A 287 -52.99 40.02 -50.38
N ARG A 288 -51.82 40.11 -49.73
CA ARG A 288 -50.73 39.14 -49.92
C ARG A 288 -51.10 37.81 -49.28
N LYS A 289 -51.66 36.89 -50.07
CA LYS A 289 -51.93 35.48 -49.71
C LYS A 289 -50.72 34.89 -48.98
N GLY A 290 -50.91 34.50 -47.71
CA GLY A 290 -49.84 33.99 -46.83
C GLY A 290 -49.85 34.55 -45.40
N ALA A 291 -50.65 35.59 -45.11
CA ALA A 291 -50.69 36.25 -43.79
C ALA A 291 -51.09 35.35 -42.58
N TRP A 292 -51.53 34.12 -42.82
CA TRP A 292 -51.82 33.11 -41.80
C TRP A 292 -50.56 32.33 -41.35
N VAL A 293 -49.59 32.11 -42.25
CA VAL A 293 -48.36 31.35 -41.97
C VAL A 293 -47.56 31.91 -40.79
N PRO A 294 -47.25 33.23 -40.69
CA PRO A 294 -46.54 33.76 -39.53
C PRO A 294 -47.35 33.71 -38.22
N ARG A 295 -48.68 33.52 -38.29
CA ARG A 295 -49.52 33.29 -37.09
C ARG A 295 -49.39 31.85 -36.63
N LEU A 296 -49.46 30.89 -37.55
CA LEU A 296 -49.28 29.46 -37.26
C LEU A 296 -47.88 29.15 -36.71
N VAL A 297 -46.82 29.73 -37.31
CA VAL A 297 -45.44 29.55 -36.82
C VAL A 297 -45.27 30.10 -35.39
N ARG A 298 -45.87 31.28 -35.08
CA ARG A 298 -45.87 31.83 -33.72
C ARG A 298 -46.64 30.96 -32.73
N PHE A 299 -47.78 30.40 -33.14
CA PHE A 299 -48.56 29.48 -32.31
C PHE A 299 -47.77 28.20 -31.99
N ILE A 300 -47.17 27.55 -32.99
CA ILE A 300 -46.35 26.34 -32.80
C ILE A 300 -45.14 26.63 -31.90
N ALA A 301 -44.44 27.76 -32.12
CA ALA A 301 -43.31 28.15 -31.27
C ALA A 301 -43.72 28.39 -29.80
N LEU A 302 -44.86 29.05 -29.57
CA LEU A 302 -45.38 29.30 -28.22
C LEU A 302 -45.81 27.99 -27.53
N VAL A 303 -46.46 27.07 -28.25
CA VAL A 303 -46.82 25.73 -27.74
C VAL A 303 -45.58 24.91 -27.40
N LEU A 304 -44.53 24.92 -28.23
CA LEU A 304 -43.27 24.21 -27.95
C LEU A 304 -42.55 24.77 -26.71
N VAL A 305 -42.46 26.10 -26.57
CA VAL A 305 -41.86 26.73 -25.38
C VAL A 305 -42.68 26.44 -24.13
N SER A 306 -44.01 26.55 -24.21
CA SER A 306 -44.92 26.21 -23.09
C SER A 306 -44.80 24.74 -22.68
N SER A 307 -44.76 23.81 -23.65
CA SER A 307 -44.57 22.38 -23.41
C SER A 307 -43.21 22.06 -22.78
N PHE A 308 -42.14 22.75 -23.18
CA PHE A 308 -40.82 22.61 -22.57
C PHE A 308 -40.83 23.06 -21.10
N PHE A 309 -41.37 24.25 -20.80
CA PHE A 309 -41.49 24.71 -19.41
C PHE A 309 -42.41 23.82 -18.56
N PHE A 310 -43.50 23.32 -19.13
CA PHE A 310 -44.39 22.35 -18.45
C PHE A 310 -43.66 21.05 -18.10
N LEU A 311 -42.86 20.49 -19.03
CA LEU A 311 -42.04 19.30 -18.76
C LEU A 311 -40.98 19.54 -17.69
N VAL A 312 -40.32 20.71 -17.69
CA VAL A 312 -39.34 21.06 -16.64
C VAL A 312 -40.00 21.20 -15.26
N ILE A 313 -41.15 21.88 -15.18
CA ILE A 313 -41.92 22.00 -13.93
C ILE A 313 -42.37 20.63 -13.44
N LEU A 314 -42.82 19.75 -14.35
CA LEU A 314 -43.23 18.39 -14.04
C LEU A 314 -42.05 17.52 -13.54
N SER A 315 -40.85 17.66 -14.13
CA SER A 315 -39.63 16.98 -13.64
C SER A 315 -39.29 17.39 -12.21
N VAL A 316 -39.25 18.70 -11.94
CA VAL A 316 -38.96 19.24 -10.59
C VAL A 316 -40.02 18.80 -9.57
N PHE A 317 -41.29 18.67 -9.98
CA PHE A 317 -42.33 18.08 -9.13
C PHE A 317 -42.09 16.59 -8.85
N PHE A 318 -41.73 15.79 -9.85
CA PHE A 318 -41.42 14.37 -9.65
C PHE A 318 -40.17 14.15 -8.78
N GLU A 319 -39.17 15.03 -8.89
CA GLU A 319 -37.95 15.00 -8.07
C GLU A 319 -38.24 15.38 -6.61
N ASN A 320 -39.00 16.46 -6.35
CA ASN A 320 -39.31 16.91 -4.99
C ASN A 320 -40.36 16.04 -4.27
N THR A 321 -41.33 15.46 -4.98
CA THR A 321 -42.45 14.73 -4.33
C THR A 321 -42.04 13.32 -3.86
N GLY A 322 -40.81 12.87 -4.13
CA GLY A 322 -40.20 11.67 -3.55
C GLY A 322 -40.76 10.31 -3.98
N PHE A 323 -41.96 10.27 -4.58
CA PHE A 323 -42.72 9.05 -4.90
C PHE A 323 -41.98 8.02 -5.78
N MET A 324 -41.03 8.45 -6.63
CA MET A 324 -40.22 7.53 -7.45
C MET A 324 -38.92 7.05 -6.79
N LYS A 325 -38.58 7.54 -5.58
CA LYS A 325 -37.42 7.06 -4.81
C LYS A 325 -37.72 5.84 -3.93
N ALA A 326 -38.88 5.20 -4.17
CA ALA A 326 -39.35 3.97 -3.55
C ALA A 326 -39.14 2.72 -4.43
N GLY A 327 -38.30 2.79 -5.47
CA GLY A 327 -37.68 1.59 -6.02
C GLY A 327 -36.89 0.84 -4.92
N PRO A 328 -36.68 -0.49 -5.05
CA PRO A 328 -35.93 -1.23 -4.05
C PRO A 328 -34.53 -0.62 -3.93
N ARG A 329 -34.15 -0.21 -2.72
CA ARG A 329 -32.77 0.19 -2.43
C ARG A 329 -31.89 -1.01 -2.77
N GLN A 330 -31.09 -0.91 -3.83
CA GLN A 330 -30.08 -1.91 -4.15
C GLN A 330 -29.21 -2.08 -2.91
N SER A 331 -29.16 -3.30 -2.38
CA SER A 331 -28.30 -3.61 -1.24
C SER A 331 -26.85 -3.56 -1.73
N GLU A 332 -26.03 -2.75 -1.07
CA GLU A 332 -24.57 -2.64 -1.33
C GLU A 332 -23.88 -4.01 -1.34
N PHE A 333 -24.47 -4.99 -0.65
CA PHE A 333 -24.13 -6.41 -0.68
C PHE A 333 -25.19 -7.22 -1.45
N GLU A 334 -24.87 -7.60 -2.68
CA GLU A 334 -25.56 -8.67 -3.42
C GLU A 334 -24.73 -9.97 -3.35
N PRO A 335 -25.33 -11.17 -3.48
CA PRO A 335 -24.57 -12.40 -3.54
C PRO A 335 -23.68 -12.40 -4.79
N ALA A 336 -22.44 -12.89 -4.66
CA ALA A 336 -21.43 -12.77 -5.69
C ALA A 336 -21.72 -13.69 -6.89
N GLU A 337 -22.33 -13.14 -7.94
CA GLU A 337 -22.51 -13.84 -9.21
C GLU A 337 -21.15 -14.14 -9.87
N GLY A 338 -20.91 -15.40 -10.22
CA GLY A 338 -19.63 -15.83 -10.77
C GLY A 338 -19.55 -17.33 -11.04
N LYS A 339 -18.41 -17.80 -11.54
CA LYS A 339 -18.15 -19.22 -11.78
C LYS A 339 -18.26 -20.00 -10.47
N THR A 340 -19.15 -20.99 -10.43
CA THR A 340 -19.25 -21.93 -9.31
C THR A 340 -17.98 -22.77 -9.20
N VAL A 341 -17.28 -22.62 -8.08
CA VAL A 341 -16.10 -23.42 -7.71
C VAL A 341 -16.60 -24.62 -6.89
N LYS A 342 -15.94 -25.78 -7.03
CA LYS A 342 -16.29 -27.00 -6.31
C LYS A 342 -15.11 -27.56 -5.52
N PHE A 343 -15.36 -28.52 -4.61
CA PHE A 343 -14.25 -29.19 -3.90
C PHE A 343 -13.36 -29.99 -4.86
N SER A 344 -13.85 -30.32 -6.06
CA SER A 344 -13.06 -30.90 -7.16
C SER A 344 -12.01 -29.94 -7.77
N ASP A 345 -12.13 -28.64 -7.52
CA ASP A 345 -11.19 -27.62 -8.04
C ASP A 345 -10.12 -27.21 -7.01
N VAL A 346 -10.34 -27.53 -5.73
CA VAL A 346 -9.40 -27.27 -4.65
C VAL A 346 -8.53 -28.52 -4.42
N HIS A 347 -7.23 -28.35 -4.31
CA HIS A 347 -6.26 -29.46 -4.28
C HIS A 347 -5.21 -29.26 -3.19
N GLY A 348 -4.70 -30.37 -2.63
CA GLY A 348 -3.59 -30.35 -1.67
C GLY A 348 -3.88 -29.81 -0.27
N VAL A 349 -5.16 -29.68 0.11
CA VAL A 349 -5.60 -29.37 1.47
C VAL A 349 -6.85 -30.21 1.75
N ASP A 350 -6.66 -31.50 2.03
CA ASP A 350 -7.76 -32.46 2.06
C ASP A 350 -8.40 -32.54 3.46
N GLU A 351 -7.59 -32.40 4.52
CA GLU A 351 -8.03 -32.31 5.92
C GLU A 351 -9.00 -31.13 6.15
N ALA A 352 -8.72 -29.97 5.54
CA ALA A 352 -9.59 -28.79 5.63
C ALA A 352 -10.87 -28.92 4.81
N LYS A 353 -10.92 -29.81 3.80
CA LYS A 353 -12.17 -30.15 3.11
C LYS A 353 -13.04 -31.03 3.97
N ASP A 354 -12.46 -32.04 4.61
CA ASP A 354 -13.20 -32.97 5.47
C ASP A 354 -13.90 -32.22 6.62
N GLU A 355 -13.19 -31.31 7.32
CA GLU A 355 -13.82 -30.44 8.34
C GLU A 355 -14.92 -29.50 7.79
N LEU A 356 -14.81 -29.07 6.54
CA LEU A 356 -15.81 -28.23 5.88
C LEU A 356 -16.93 -29.05 5.21
N GLN A 357 -16.76 -30.37 5.06
CA GLN A 357 -17.78 -31.23 4.49
C GLN A 357 -18.92 -31.49 5.47
N ASP A 358 -18.65 -31.48 6.78
CA ASP A 358 -19.67 -31.35 7.84
C ASP A 358 -20.57 -30.12 7.61
N VAL A 359 -19.95 -28.97 7.29
CA VAL A 359 -20.64 -27.68 7.07
C VAL A 359 -21.49 -27.72 5.80
N VAL A 360 -20.97 -28.31 4.72
CA VAL A 360 -21.73 -28.55 3.47
C VAL A 360 -22.88 -29.53 3.69
N ALA A 361 -22.69 -30.58 4.50
CA ALA A 361 -23.75 -31.55 4.81
C ALA A 361 -24.89 -30.90 5.60
N PHE A 362 -24.57 -30.07 6.61
CA PHE A 362 -25.58 -29.32 7.37
C PHE A 362 -26.39 -28.37 6.48
N LEU A 363 -25.74 -27.65 5.55
CA LEU A 363 -26.43 -26.75 4.63
C LEU A 363 -27.33 -27.47 3.61
N LYS A 364 -27.08 -28.76 3.34
CA LYS A 364 -27.90 -29.59 2.43
C LYS A 364 -29.11 -30.21 3.10
N ASP A 365 -28.98 -30.66 4.35
CA ASP A 365 -30.10 -31.15 5.16
C ASP A 365 -29.96 -30.68 6.62
N PRO A 366 -30.42 -29.46 6.94
CA PRO A 366 -30.41 -28.97 8.31
C PRO A 366 -31.40 -29.74 9.21
N THR A 367 -32.37 -30.45 8.63
CA THR A 367 -33.43 -31.15 9.38
C THR A 367 -32.91 -32.42 10.04
N ALA A 368 -32.05 -33.17 9.36
CA ALA A 368 -31.38 -34.35 9.92
C ALA A 368 -30.60 -34.00 11.19
N PHE A 369 -29.75 -32.97 11.15
CA PHE A 369 -28.96 -32.55 12.30
C PHE A 369 -29.81 -31.95 13.42
N ALA A 370 -30.81 -31.11 13.09
CA ALA A 370 -31.72 -30.54 14.08
C ALA A 370 -32.54 -31.62 14.82
N SER A 371 -32.93 -32.71 14.14
CA SER A 371 -33.68 -33.82 14.75
C SER A 371 -32.94 -34.53 15.90
N LEU A 372 -31.60 -34.51 15.86
CA LEU A 372 -30.72 -35.07 16.89
C LEU A 372 -30.25 -34.02 17.92
N GLY A 373 -30.77 -32.79 17.87
CA GLY A 373 -30.35 -31.68 18.71
C GLY A 373 -29.00 -31.07 18.32
N GLY A 374 -28.47 -31.41 17.14
CA GLY A 374 -27.27 -30.79 16.58
C GLY A 374 -27.50 -29.31 16.28
N LYS A 375 -26.51 -28.48 16.61
CA LYS A 375 -26.54 -27.03 16.38
C LYS A 375 -25.59 -26.65 15.25
N LEU A 376 -26.01 -25.70 14.43
CA LEU A 376 -25.19 -25.07 13.41
C LEU A 376 -23.99 -24.36 14.06
N PRO A 377 -22.73 -24.59 13.63
CA PRO A 377 -21.61 -23.74 14.00
C PRO A 377 -21.85 -22.34 13.41
N LYS A 378 -21.91 -21.30 14.26
CA LYS A 378 -22.27 -19.94 13.83
C LYS A 378 -21.26 -19.32 12.87
N GLY A 379 -19.99 -19.73 13.00
CA GLY A 379 -18.93 -19.30 12.11
C GLY A 379 -17.71 -20.20 12.11
N VAL A 380 -16.95 -20.11 11.03
CA VAL A 380 -15.73 -20.89 10.76
C VAL A 380 -14.60 -19.93 10.40
N LEU A 381 -13.48 -20.00 11.12
CA LEU A 381 -12.30 -19.19 10.87
C LEU A 381 -11.25 -20.00 10.09
N LEU A 382 -11.01 -19.63 8.83
CA LEU A 382 -9.94 -20.17 8.00
C LEU A 382 -8.63 -19.42 8.32
N THR A 383 -7.65 -20.15 8.84
CA THR A 383 -6.36 -19.61 9.28
C THR A 383 -5.22 -20.17 8.41
N GLY A 384 -4.15 -19.41 8.23
CA GLY A 384 -2.93 -19.89 7.56
C GLY A 384 -2.32 -18.87 6.60
N PRO A 385 -1.20 -19.20 5.94
CA PRO A 385 -0.47 -18.27 5.09
C PRO A 385 -1.28 -17.67 3.93
N PRO A 386 -0.84 -16.54 3.34
CA PRO A 386 -1.41 -16.04 2.08
C PRO A 386 -1.20 -17.06 0.95
N GLY A 387 -2.04 -16.98 -0.08
CA GLY A 387 -1.92 -17.82 -1.29
C GLY A 387 -2.31 -19.31 -1.13
N THR A 388 -2.65 -19.79 0.08
CA THR A 388 -3.08 -21.19 0.31
C THR A 388 -4.51 -21.51 -0.14
N GLY A 389 -5.23 -20.53 -0.70
CA GLY A 389 -6.54 -20.75 -1.31
C GLY A 389 -7.75 -20.63 -0.38
N LYS A 390 -7.61 -20.07 0.83
CA LYS A 390 -8.70 -19.82 1.80
C LYS A 390 -10.00 -19.29 1.14
N THR A 391 -9.89 -18.25 0.32
CA THR A 391 -10.99 -17.62 -0.42
C THR A 391 -11.63 -18.52 -1.47
N MET A 392 -10.85 -19.42 -2.11
CA MET A 392 -11.39 -20.43 -3.04
C MET A 392 -12.08 -21.57 -2.30
N LEU A 393 -11.54 -22.00 -1.16
CA LEU A 393 -12.12 -23.04 -0.32
C LEU A 393 -13.50 -22.61 0.21
N ALA A 394 -13.65 -21.37 0.69
CA ALA A 394 -14.95 -20.83 1.09
C ALA A 394 -15.97 -20.73 -0.07
N ARG A 395 -15.51 -20.35 -1.27
CA ARG A 395 -16.35 -20.38 -2.49
C ARG A 395 -16.74 -21.80 -2.89
N ALA A 396 -15.87 -22.78 -2.68
CA ALA A 396 -16.15 -24.19 -2.91
C ALA A 396 -17.19 -24.75 -1.94
N VAL A 397 -17.15 -24.38 -0.64
CA VAL A 397 -18.20 -24.73 0.34
C VAL A 397 -19.57 -24.26 -0.16
N ALA A 398 -19.68 -23.02 -0.63
CA ALA A 398 -20.94 -22.48 -1.16
C ALA A 398 -21.38 -23.14 -2.47
N GLY A 399 -20.44 -23.39 -3.39
CA GLY A 399 -20.72 -24.06 -4.68
C GLY A 399 -21.07 -25.54 -4.55
N GLU A 400 -20.60 -26.21 -3.49
CA GLU A 400 -21.01 -27.57 -3.14
C GLU A 400 -22.35 -27.60 -2.40
N ALA A 401 -22.61 -26.67 -1.49
CA ALA A 401 -23.88 -26.55 -0.77
C ALA A 401 -25.04 -26.04 -1.65
N GLY A 402 -24.75 -25.26 -2.70
CA GLY A 402 -25.74 -24.64 -3.59
C GLY A 402 -26.39 -23.38 -3.03
N VAL A 403 -25.78 -22.74 -2.01
CA VAL A 403 -26.33 -21.58 -1.29
C VAL A 403 -25.75 -20.24 -1.79
N PRO A 404 -26.46 -19.11 -1.64
CA PRO A 404 -25.91 -17.78 -1.95
C PRO A 404 -24.66 -17.46 -1.13
N PHE A 405 -23.63 -16.97 -1.81
CA PHE A 405 -22.35 -16.56 -1.24
C PHE A 405 -22.24 -15.04 -1.22
N PHE A 406 -22.33 -14.43 -0.05
CA PHE A 406 -22.01 -13.01 0.14
C PHE A 406 -20.52 -12.86 0.42
N PHE A 407 -19.88 -11.90 -0.23
CA PHE A 407 -18.45 -11.61 -0.08
C PHE A 407 -18.25 -10.18 0.41
N ALA A 408 -17.38 -10.00 1.41
CA ALA A 408 -16.83 -8.71 1.81
C ALA A 408 -15.35 -8.90 2.20
N SER A 409 -14.54 -7.85 2.05
CA SER A 409 -13.22 -7.78 2.66
C SER A 409 -13.31 -7.10 4.02
N GLY A 410 -12.43 -7.47 4.96
CA GLY A 410 -12.28 -6.77 6.24
C GLY A 410 -11.97 -5.29 6.05
N SER A 411 -11.21 -4.94 5.00
CA SER A 411 -10.93 -3.57 4.58
C SER A 411 -12.19 -2.75 4.30
N ASP A 412 -13.28 -3.39 3.83
CA ASP A 412 -14.49 -2.68 3.38
C ASP A 412 -15.29 -2.09 4.56
N PHE A 413 -14.95 -2.47 5.79
CA PHE A 413 -15.49 -1.90 7.03
C PHE A 413 -14.52 -0.95 7.75
N GLU A 414 -13.30 -0.78 7.26
CA GLU A 414 -12.35 0.21 7.75
C GLU A 414 -12.55 1.54 7.00
N GLU A 415 -13.31 2.47 7.60
CA GLU A 415 -13.45 3.83 7.09
C GLU A 415 -13.04 4.89 8.12
N MET A 416 -12.59 6.03 7.61
CA MET A 416 -12.30 7.23 8.40
C MET A 416 -13.55 7.81 9.11
N PHE A 417 -14.75 7.44 8.66
CA PHE A 417 -16.02 7.92 9.19
C PHE A 417 -16.57 7.00 10.29
N VAL A 418 -16.65 7.53 11.51
CA VAL A 418 -17.12 6.81 12.69
C VAL A 418 -18.52 6.24 12.46
N GLY A 419 -18.66 4.93 12.64
CA GLY A 419 -19.93 4.21 12.55
C GLY A 419 -20.34 3.73 11.15
N VAL A 420 -19.64 4.09 10.06
CA VAL A 420 -20.00 3.61 8.71
C VAL A 420 -19.69 2.13 8.53
N GLY A 421 -18.52 1.64 8.99
CA GLY A 421 -18.21 0.22 9.03
C GLY A 421 -19.26 -0.59 9.81
N ALA A 422 -19.65 -0.11 11.00
CA ALA A 422 -20.74 -0.71 11.78
C ALA A 422 -22.11 -0.68 11.06
N LYS A 423 -22.39 0.33 10.24
CA LYS A 423 -23.59 0.35 9.37
C LYS A 423 -23.51 -0.74 8.30
N ARG A 424 -22.39 -0.85 7.57
CA ARG A 424 -22.16 -1.89 6.55
C ARG A 424 -22.31 -3.30 7.11
N VAL A 425 -21.75 -3.58 8.29
CA VAL A 425 -21.90 -4.89 8.97
C VAL A 425 -23.39 -5.25 9.18
N ARG A 426 -24.22 -4.31 9.67
CA ARG A 426 -25.68 -4.55 9.81
C ARG A 426 -26.35 -4.82 8.47
N GLU A 427 -25.98 -4.07 7.44
CA GLU A 427 -26.57 -4.18 6.10
C GLU A 427 -26.18 -5.48 5.39
N LEU A 428 -24.96 -5.97 5.58
CA LEU A 428 -24.50 -7.29 5.11
C LEU A 428 -25.31 -8.42 5.76
N PHE A 429 -25.40 -8.45 7.11
CA PHE A 429 -26.18 -9.48 7.81
C PHE A 429 -27.69 -9.35 7.50
N ALA A 430 -28.21 -8.12 7.29
CA ALA A 430 -29.58 -7.90 6.84
C ALA A 430 -29.83 -8.22 5.35
N ALA A 431 -28.78 -8.34 4.52
CA ALA A 431 -28.88 -8.89 3.17
C ALA A 431 -28.87 -10.42 3.18
N ALA A 432 -28.00 -11.04 3.99
CA ALA A 432 -27.94 -12.48 4.19
C ALA A 432 -29.26 -13.05 4.75
N ARG A 433 -29.83 -12.44 5.80
CA ARG A 433 -31.14 -12.81 6.39
C ARG A 433 -32.33 -12.72 5.42
N LYS A 434 -32.18 -12.13 4.22
CA LYS A 434 -33.21 -12.11 3.16
C LYS A 434 -33.06 -13.23 2.13
N LYS A 435 -31.94 -13.96 2.14
CA LYS A 435 -31.61 -15.02 1.16
C LYS A 435 -31.13 -16.31 1.86
N GLU A 436 -31.65 -16.56 3.07
CA GLU A 436 -31.37 -17.76 3.86
C GLU A 436 -31.88 -19.04 3.15
N PRO A 437 -31.17 -20.19 3.22
CA PRO A 437 -29.85 -20.40 3.84
C PRO A 437 -28.71 -19.77 3.02
N ALA A 438 -27.73 -19.15 3.69
CA ALA A 438 -26.66 -18.38 3.04
C ALA A 438 -25.31 -18.46 3.78
N ILE A 439 -24.23 -18.22 3.03
CA ILE A 439 -22.88 -18.04 3.57
C ILE A 439 -22.49 -16.56 3.45
N ILE A 440 -22.00 -16.00 4.56
CA ILE A 440 -21.27 -14.73 4.58
C ILE A 440 -19.78 -15.07 4.63
N PHE A 441 -19.00 -14.58 3.67
CA PHE A 441 -17.54 -14.68 3.69
C PHE A 441 -16.88 -13.31 3.93
N ILE A 442 -16.01 -13.24 4.92
CA ILE A 442 -15.19 -12.07 5.26
C ILE A 442 -13.71 -12.42 5.07
N ASP A 443 -13.07 -11.91 4.02
CA ASP A 443 -11.60 -12.01 3.88
C ASP A 443 -10.89 -11.00 4.79
N GLU A 444 -9.59 -11.18 5.04
CA GLU A 444 -8.74 -10.25 5.81
C GLU A 444 -9.37 -9.78 7.15
N LEU A 445 -9.95 -10.72 7.92
CA LEU A 445 -10.66 -10.42 9.17
C LEU A 445 -9.80 -9.61 10.18
N ASP A 446 -8.47 -9.75 10.13
CA ASP A 446 -7.51 -9.02 10.95
C ASP A 446 -7.63 -7.48 10.82
N ALA A 447 -8.14 -6.95 9.70
CA ALA A 447 -8.41 -5.52 9.54
C ALA A 447 -9.47 -4.98 10.52
N VAL A 448 -10.53 -5.77 10.82
CA VAL A 448 -11.58 -5.40 11.80
C VAL A 448 -11.41 -6.08 13.15
N GLY A 449 -10.70 -7.21 13.18
CA GLY A 449 -10.68 -8.15 14.29
C GLY A 449 -9.53 -8.00 15.28
N GLY A 450 -8.65 -7.02 15.09
CA GLY A 450 -7.45 -6.84 15.92
C GLY A 450 -7.69 -6.70 17.43
N LYS A 451 -6.74 -7.18 18.23
CA LYS A 451 -6.72 -7.07 19.70
C LYS A 451 -6.84 -5.63 20.20
N ARG A 452 -7.87 -5.38 21.02
CA ARG A 452 -8.16 -4.09 21.66
C ARG A 452 -7.05 -3.62 22.61
N SER A 453 -6.23 -2.67 22.18
CA SER A 453 -5.40 -1.84 23.04
C SER A 453 -6.14 -0.57 23.49
N SER A 454 -5.64 0.09 24.54
CA SER A 454 -6.12 1.42 24.95
C SER A 454 -5.82 2.52 23.92
N ARG A 455 -4.89 2.28 22.99
CA ARG A 455 -4.43 3.24 21.97
C ARG A 455 -5.22 3.16 20.66
N ASP A 456 -5.93 2.06 20.37
CA ASP A 456 -6.57 1.90 19.06
C ASP A 456 -7.75 2.84 18.85
N GLN A 457 -8.03 3.11 17.57
CA GLN A 457 -9.09 4.00 17.14
C GLN A 457 -10.49 3.51 17.56
N GLN A 458 -11.31 4.44 18.04
CA GLN A 458 -12.63 4.13 18.59
C GLN A 458 -13.62 3.61 17.52
N TYR A 459 -13.45 3.99 16.25
CA TYR A 459 -14.29 3.50 15.16
C TYR A 459 -14.09 2.00 14.86
N MET A 460 -12.85 1.50 14.90
CA MET A 460 -12.56 0.07 14.69
C MET A 460 -13.21 -0.78 15.79
N LYS A 461 -13.07 -0.34 17.05
CA LYS A 461 -13.75 -0.94 18.21
C LYS A 461 -15.28 -0.95 18.05
N GLN A 462 -15.87 0.06 17.42
CA GLN A 462 -17.31 0.11 17.15
C GLN A 462 -17.73 -0.90 16.07
N THR A 463 -17.00 -0.98 14.95
CA THR A 463 -17.23 -1.97 13.88
C THR A 463 -17.11 -3.39 14.41
N LEU A 464 -16.03 -3.69 15.16
CA LEU A 464 -15.82 -4.99 15.80
C LEU A 464 -16.96 -5.35 16.75
N ASN A 465 -17.36 -4.44 17.63
CA ASN A 465 -18.49 -4.69 18.54
C ASN A 465 -19.80 -4.95 17.79
N GLN A 466 -20.04 -4.31 16.64
CA GLN A 466 -21.24 -4.60 15.84
C GLN A 466 -21.19 -6.01 15.24
N LEU A 467 -20.04 -6.46 14.71
CA LEU A 467 -19.87 -7.82 14.20
C LEU A 467 -20.16 -8.86 15.28
N LEU A 468 -19.64 -8.65 16.49
CA LEU A 468 -19.92 -9.53 17.64
C LEU A 468 -21.42 -9.56 18.02
N VAL A 469 -22.11 -8.41 17.95
CA VAL A 469 -23.55 -8.31 18.25
C VAL A 469 -24.40 -9.03 17.20
N GLU A 470 -24.06 -8.95 15.91
CA GLU A 470 -24.77 -9.72 14.87
C GLU A 470 -24.54 -11.23 15.01
N MET A 471 -23.31 -11.67 15.29
CA MET A 471 -22.98 -13.09 15.48
C MET A 471 -23.65 -13.68 16.73
N ASP A 472 -23.63 -12.96 17.86
CA ASP A 472 -24.36 -13.37 19.06
C ASP A 472 -25.87 -13.40 18.80
N GLY A 473 -26.38 -12.41 18.04
CA GLY A 473 -27.79 -12.14 17.80
C GLY A 473 -28.54 -13.11 16.89
N PHE A 474 -27.87 -14.01 16.15
CA PHE A 474 -28.54 -15.06 15.37
C PHE A 474 -29.52 -15.87 16.24
N GLN A 475 -30.80 -15.91 15.83
CA GLN A 475 -31.82 -16.78 16.41
C GLN A 475 -31.49 -18.27 16.14
N PRO A 476 -31.98 -19.21 16.97
CA PRO A 476 -31.71 -20.65 16.80
C PRO A 476 -32.27 -21.27 15.51
N ASN A 477 -33.07 -20.51 14.74
CA ASN A 477 -33.66 -20.93 13.48
C ASN A 477 -32.98 -20.29 12.25
N GLU A 478 -32.00 -19.38 12.42
CA GLU A 478 -31.33 -18.68 11.30
C GLU A 478 -30.20 -19.56 10.70
N SER A 479 -30.42 -20.03 9.48
CA SER A 479 -29.56 -20.94 8.71
C SER A 479 -28.42 -20.19 7.98
N ILE A 480 -27.67 -19.37 8.71
CA ILE A 480 -26.61 -18.50 8.18
C ILE A 480 -25.27 -18.88 8.79
N ILE A 481 -24.23 -18.98 7.95
CA ILE A 481 -22.87 -19.31 8.40
C ILE A 481 -21.90 -18.18 8.03
N VAL A 482 -21.14 -17.71 9.01
CA VAL A 482 -20.08 -16.71 8.81
C VAL A 482 -18.74 -17.43 8.66
N ILE A 483 -18.24 -17.54 7.42
CA ILE A 483 -16.86 -17.98 7.17
C ILE A 483 -15.98 -16.73 7.15
N ALA A 484 -14.85 -16.75 7.85
CA ALA A 484 -13.88 -15.66 7.79
C ALA A 484 -12.48 -16.20 7.50
N ALA A 485 -11.63 -15.40 6.87
CA ALA A 485 -10.24 -15.74 6.61
C ALA A 485 -9.28 -14.75 7.28
N THR A 486 -8.15 -15.24 7.76
CA THR A 486 -7.05 -14.42 8.28
C THR A 486 -5.70 -15.04 7.97
N ASN A 487 -4.66 -14.21 7.93
CA ASN A 487 -3.26 -14.67 7.87
C ASN A 487 -2.63 -14.79 9.27
N PHE A 488 -3.18 -14.10 10.27
CA PHE A 488 -2.58 -13.87 11.59
C PHE A 488 -3.59 -14.13 12.73
N PRO A 489 -3.95 -15.39 13.02
CA PRO A 489 -4.93 -15.71 14.06
C PRO A 489 -4.53 -15.20 15.46
N GLU A 490 -3.23 -15.04 15.72
CA GLU A 490 -2.68 -14.47 16.95
C GLU A 490 -2.82 -12.94 17.05
N SER A 491 -3.18 -12.24 15.95
CA SER A 491 -3.50 -10.81 15.98
C SER A 491 -4.92 -10.52 16.48
N LEU A 492 -5.82 -11.50 16.37
CA LEU A 492 -7.26 -11.34 16.60
C LEU A 492 -7.65 -11.21 18.08
N ASP A 493 -8.72 -10.46 18.32
CA ASP A 493 -9.42 -10.35 19.59
C ASP A 493 -9.98 -11.72 20.02
N GLN A 494 -9.65 -12.12 21.24
CA GLN A 494 -10.17 -13.34 21.87
C GLN A 494 -11.70 -13.33 22.01
N ALA A 495 -12.35 -12.18 21.87
CA ALA A 495 -13.79 -12.09 21.75
C ALA A 495 -14.33 -12.79 20.48
N LEU A 496 -13.63 -12.76 19.34
CA LEU A 496 -14.09 -13.38 18.08
C LEU A 496 -14.00 -14.91 18.15
N VAL A 497 -12.90 -15.41 18.71
CA VAL A 497 -12.53 -16.84 18.78
C VAL A 497 -13.27 -17.58 19.93
N ARG A 498 -14.23 -16.93 20.58
CA ARG A 498 -15.00 -17.51 21.69
C ARG A 498 -16.16 -18.36 21.16
N PRO A 499 -16.45 -19.53 21.76
CA PRO A 499 -17.66 -20.31 21.45
C PRO A 499 -18.95 -19.51 21.53
N GLY A 500 -19.84 -19.73 20.57
CA GLY A 500 -20.98 -18.89 20.20
C GLY A 500 -20.72 -17.97 18.99
N ARG A 501 -19.53 -18.02 18.37
CA ARG A 501 -19.08 -17.09 17.31
C ARG A 501 -18.26 -17.86 16.24
N PHE A 502 -16.94 -17.73 16.21
CA PHE A 502 -16.08 -18.59 15.38
C PHE A 502 -15.80 -19.91 16.11
N ASP A 503 -16.79 -20.80 16.06
CA ASP A 503 -16.83 -22.06 16.81
C ASP A 503 -15.86 -23.13 16.26
N ARG A 504 -15.50 -23.02 14.97
CA ARG A 504 -14.50 -23.86 14.31
C ARG A 504 -13.35 -23.00 13.80
N ILE A 505 -12.12 -23.47 14.00
CA ILE A 505 -10.89 -22.85 13.47
C ILE A 505 -10.23 -23.91 12.60
N VAL A 506 -10.26 -23.70 11.28
CA VAL A 506 -9.68 -24.64 10.31
C VAL A 506 -8.34 -24.08 9.84
N ALA A 507 -7.29 -24.88 9.93
CA ALA A 507 -5.97 -24.51 9.42
C ALA A 507 -5.84 -24.90 7.94
N VAL A 508 -5.41 -23.94 7.12
CA VAL A 508 -5.16 -24.09 5.67
C VAL A 508 -3.66 -23.88 5.45
N PRO A 509 -2.83 -24.92 5.68
CA PRO A 509 -1.37 -24.85 5.60
C PRO A 509 -0.86 -24.67 4.16
N LEU A 510 0.46 -24.57 4.01
CA LEU A 510 1.12 -24.72 2.70
C LEU A 510 0.98 -26.18 2.20
N PRO A 511 0.82 -26.40 0.89
CA PRO A 511 0.64 -27.73 0.33
C PRO A 511 1.92 -28.58 0.38
N ASP A 512 1.80 -29.81 0.88
CA ASP A 512 2.80 -30.89 0.75
C ASP A 512 3.13 -31.18 -0.73
N ILE A 513 4.26 -31.85 -1.00
CA ILE A 513 4.69 -32.35 -2.31
C ILE A 513 3.52 -32.98 -3.09
N ARG A 514 2.70 -33.84 -2.46
CA ARG A 514 1.53 -34.47 -3.11
C ARG A 514 0.48 -33.43 -3.51
N GLY A 515 0.21 -32.48 -2.62
CA GLY A 515 -0.69 -31.35 -2.89
C GLY A 515 -0.19 -30.47 -4.03
N ARG A 516 1.11 -30.14 -4.05
CA ARG A 516 1.74 -29.37 -5.14
C ARG A 516 1.62 -30.07 -6.48
N VAL A 517 1.81 -31.40 -6.53
CA VAL A 517 1.58 -32.19 -7.76
C VAL A 517 0.12 -32.12 -8.22
N GLN A 518 -0.86 -32.18 -7.32
CA GLN A 518 -2.27 -32.01 -7.69
C GLN A 518 -2.57 -30.59 -8.21
N ILE A 519 -2.08 -29.55 -7.52
CA ILE A 519 -2.26 -28.14 -7.88
C ILE A 519 -1.64 -27.84 -9.25
N LEU A 520 -0.39 -28.27 -9.49
CA LEU A 520 0.28 -28.13 -10.78
C LEU A 520 -0.53 -28.83 -11.89
N ARG A 521 -0.97 -30.07 -11.66
CA ARG A 521 -1.84 -30.80 -12.61
C ARG A 521 -3.19 -30.11 -12.85
N HIS A 522 -3.73 -29.37 -11.89
CA HIS A 522 -4.93 -28.56 -12.10
C HIS A 522 -4.64 -27.39 -13.05
N HIS A 523 -3.63 -26.56 -12.74
CA HIS A 523 -3.33 -25.37 -13.54
C HIS A 523 -2.77 -25.70 -14.94
N MET A 524 -2.01 -26.78 -15.07
CA MET A 524 -1.51 -27.27 -16.37
C MET A 524 -2.62 -27.69 -17.34
N ARG A 525 -3.84 -28.01 -16.88
CA ARG A 525 -4.98 -28.28 -17.79
C ARG A 525 -5.35 -27.09 -18.67
N GLY A 526 -4.96 -25.87 -18.29
CA GLY A 526 -5.17 -24.65 -19.07
C GLY A 526 -4.02 -24.30 -20.01
N VAL A 527 -2.96 -25.11 -20.08
CA VAL A 527 -1.70 -24.76 -20.76
C VAL A 527 -1.20 -25.95 -21.60
N THR A 528 -0.89 -25.71 -22.87
CA THR A 528 -0.24 -26.70 -23.75
C THR A 528 1.16 -27.00 -23.24
N THR A 529 1.33 -28.11 -22.53
CA THR A 529 2.59 -28.55 -21.91
C THR A 529 3.21 -29.70 -22.69
N SER A 530 4.54 -29.76 -22.75
CA SER A 530 5.26 -30.85 -23.41
C SER A 530 5.11 -32.17 -22.66
N GLN A 531 5.13 -33.30 -23.37
CA GLN A 531 5.10 -34.65 -22.76
C GLN A 531 6.31 -34.91 -21.85
N ASN A 532 7.41 -34.17 -22.03
CA ASN A 532 8.63 -34.28 -21.22
C ASN A 532 8.50 -33.66 -19.81
N VAL A 533 7.39 -32.98 -19.49
CA VAL A 533 7.20 -32.28 -18.22
C VAL A 533 6.48 -33.16 -17.19
N ASP A 534 7.21 -33.75 -16.23
CA ASP A 534 6.59 -34.39 -15.04
C ASP A 534 6.37 -33.36 -13.92
N PRO A 535 5.11 -33.11 -13.49
CA PRO A 535 4.81 -32.25 -12.35
C PRO A 535 5.46 -32.67 -11.03
N GLN A 536 5.89 -33.94 -10.86
CA GLN A 536 6.60 -34.38 -9.66
C GLN A 536 8.01 -33.78 -9.55
N ILE A 537 8.72 -33.63 -10.67
CA ILE A 537 10.06 -33.01 -10.69
C ILE A 537 9.94 -31.54 -10.26
N ILE A 538 8.96 -30.83 -10.83
CA ILE A 538 8.66 -29.44 -10.49
C ILE A 538 8.24 -29.32 -9.02
N ALA A 539 7.34 -30.17 -8.51
CA ALA A 539 6.84 -30.09 -7.13
C ALA A 539 7.92 -30.31 -6.06
N ARG A 540 8.92 -31.16 -6.32
CA ARG A 540 10.14 -31.29 -5.49
C ARG A 540 11.02 -30.04 -5.61
N GLY A 541 11.10 -29.48 -6.82
CA GLY A 541 11.82 -28.24 -7.09
C GLY A 541 11.25 -26.98 -6.43
N THR A 542 10.03 -27.01 -5.89
CA THR A 542 9.31 -25.85 -5.33
C THR A 542 8.88 -26.05 -3.85
N PRO A 543 9.82 -26.27 -2.91
CA PRO A 543 9.50 -26.40 -1.49
C PRO A 543 8.89 -25.11 -0.94
N GLY A 544 7.86 -25.24 -0.10
CA GLY A 544 7.23 -24.09 0.59
C GLY A 544 6.36 -23.15 -0.27
N PHE A 545 6.18 -23.41 -1.57
CA PHE A 545 5.32 -22.58 -2.44
C PHE A 545 3.84 -22.72 -2.07
N SER A 546 3.09 -21.62 -2.07
CA SER A 546 1.63 -21.65 -1.93
C SER A 546 0.94 -22.08 -3.23
N GLY A 547 -0.37 -22.38 -3.17
CA GLY A 547 -1.15 -22.71 -4.36
C GLY A 547 -1.18 -21.56 -5.39
N ALA A 548 -1.22 -20.31 -4.91
CA ALA A 548 -1.14 -19.13 -5.76
C ALA A 548 0.23 -18.97 -6.44
N ASP A 549 1.33 -19.31 -5.75
CA ASP A 549 2.69 -19.24 -6.33
C ASP A 549 2.87 -20.28 -7.44
N LEU A 550 2.33 -21.49 -7.25
CA LEU A 550 2.34 -22.54 -8.28
C LEU A 550 1.50 -22.15 -9.49
N ALA A 551 0.31 -21.58 -9.28
CA ALA A 551 -0.53 -21.05 -10.36
C ALA A 551 0.17 -19.94 -11.15
N ASN A 552 0.83 -19.02 -10.44
CA ASN A 552 1.61 -17.93 -11.05
C ASN A 552 2.84 -18.46 -11.81
N MET A 553 3.55 -19.45 -11.27
CA MET A 553 4.69 -20.10 -11.94
C MET A 553 4.26 -20.78 -13.26
N VAL A 554 3.14 -21.50 -13.28
CA VAL A 554 2.59 -22.11 -14.52
C VAL A 554 2.25 -21.03 -15.56
N ASN A 555 1.64 -19.93 -15.13
CA ASN A 555 1.36 -18.77 -15.99
C ASN A 555 2.64 -18.10 -16.52
N LEU A 556 3.66 -17.92 -15.69
CA LEU A 556 4.95 -17.33 -16.08
C LEU A 556 5.72 -18.21 -17.07
N ALA A 557 5.66 -19.54 -16.93
CA ALA A 557 6.24 -20.47 -17.90
C ALA A 557 5.54 -20.35 -19.27
N ALA A 558 4.20 -20.28 -19.29
CA ALA A 558 3.42 -20.09 -20.52
C ALA A 558 3.69 -18.72 -21.19
N ILE A 559 3.86 -17.65 -20.40
CA ILE A 559 4.23 -16.32 -20.92
C ILE A 559 5.63 -16.33 -21.53
N GLN A 560 6.59 -17.02 -20.92
CA GLN A 560 7.96 -17.11 -21.44
C GLN A 560 8.02 -17.93 -22.74
N ALA A 561 7.37 -19.10 -22.78
CA ALA A 561 7.22 -19.91 -24.00
C ALA A 561 6.57 -19.10 -25.14
N SER A 562 5.51 -18.33 -24.84
CA SER A 562 4.84 -17.45 -25.81
C SER A 562 5.76 -16.35 -26.35
N LYS A 563 6.63 -15.79 -25.49
CA LYS A 563 7.62 -14.76 -25.83
C LYS A 563 8.79 -15.31 -26.66
N GLU A 564 9.14 -16.58 -26.49
CA GLU A 564 10.14 -17.30 -27.30
C GLU A 564 9.53 -17.98 -28.53
N HIS A 565 8.21 -17.83 -28.71
CA HIS A 565 7.43 -18.39 -29.82
C HIS A 565 7.47 -19.93 -29.91
N ALA A 566 7.69 -20.58 -28.76
CA ALA A 566 7.56 -22.02 -28.61
C ALA A 566 6.11 -22.47 -28.80
N LYS A 567 5.92 -23.72 -29.26
CA LYS A 567 4.58 -24.30 -29.53
C LYS A 567 3.92 -24.90 -28.28
N GLU A 568 4.74 -25.34 -27.33
CA GLU A 568 4.34 -25.97 -26.07
C GLU A 568 5.29 -25.55 -24.96
N VAL A 569 4.83 -25.63 -23.72
CA VAL A 569 5.63 -25.28 -22.54
C VAL A 569 6.46 -26.49 -22.12
N GLU A 570 7.71 -26.50 -22.57
CA GLU A 570 8.77 -27.44 -22.19
C GLU A 570 9.33 -27.17 -20.79
N LEU A 571 10.12 -28.11 -20.25
CA LEU A 571 10.64 -28.07 -18.88
C LEU A 571 11.52 -26.83 -18.59
N GLU A 572 12.32 -26.37 -19.56
CA GLU A 572 13.18 -25.19 -19.40
C GLU A 572 12.39 -23.92 -19.04
N HIS A 573 11.18 -23.75 -19.60
CA HIS A 573 10.30 -22.64 -19.25
C HIS A 573 9.79 -22.75 -17.80
N PHE A 574 9.59 -23.96 -17.29
CA PHE A 574 9.23 -24.20 -15.89
C PHE A 574 10.42 -23.98 -14.94
N GLU A 575 11.65 -24.31 -15.35
CA GLU A 575 12.85 -24.00 -14.56
C GLU A 575 13.14 -22.48 -14.54
N TRP A 576 12.96 -21.81 -15.67
CA TRP A 576 12.98 -20.34 -15.77
C TRP A 576 11.89 -19.70 -14.90
N ALA A 577 10.68 -20.28 -14.88
CA ALA A 577 9.58 -19.81 -14.06
C ALA A 577 9.76 -20.13 -12.57
N LYS A 578 10.42 -21.24 -12.21
CA LYS A 578 10.84 -21.58 -10.84
C LYS A 578 11.93 -20.63 -10.34
N ALA A 579 12.83 -20.19 -11.22
CA ALA A 579 13.74 -19.09 -10.94
C ALA A 579 13.02 -17.72 -10.89
N SER A 580 11.69 -17.66 -11.12
CA SER A 580 10.94 -16.41 -11.05
C SER A 580 10.39 -16.05 -9.66
N PRO A 581 10.13 -16.99 -8.73
CA PRO A 581 10.09 -16.70 -7.30
C PRO A 581 11.39 -16.11 -6.76
N ASP A 582 12.55 -16.68 -7.10
CA ASP A 582 13.85 -16.05 -6.84
C ASP A 582 13.92 -14.64 -7.45
N ARG A 583 13.38 -14.45 -8.67
CA ARG A 583 13.26 -13.14 -9.34
C ARG A 583 12.24 -12.18 -8.70
N ILE A 584 11.28 -12.66 -7.92
CA ILE A 584 10.35 -11.84 -7.11
C ILE A 584 11.05 -11.38 -5.83
N ILE A 585 11.82 -12.27 -5.19
CA ILE A 585 12.56 -12.00 -3.95
C ILE A 585 13.80 -11.12 -4.21
N MET A 586 14.57 -11.42 -5.26
CA MET A 586 15.87 -10.80 -5.55
C MET A 586 15.76 -9.71 -6.63
N GLY A 587 14.84 -9.87 -7.59
CA GLY A 587 14.60 -8.98 -8.72
C GLY A 587 15.01 -9.54 -10.08
N ALA A 588 14.60 -8.86 -11.16
CA ALA A 588 14.98 -9.20 -12.53
C ALA A 588 16.50 -9.06 -12.77
N GLU A 589 17.04 -9.94 -13.62
CA GLU A 589 18.43 -9.88 -14.10
C GLU A 589 18.71 -8.60 -14.88
N ARG A 590 19.78 -7.89 -14.53
CA ARG A 590 20.13 -6.60 -15.16
C ARG A 590 21.17 -6.77 -16.26
N LYS A 591 20.79 -7.47 -17.35
CA LYS A 591 21.60 -7.66 -18.56
C LYS A 591 22.11 -6.37 -19.23
N SER A 592 21.56 -5.20 -18.89
CA SER A 592 22.01 -3.88 -19.36
C SER A 592 22.98 -3.15 -18.41
N GLN A 593 23.26 -3.68 -17.22
CA GLN A 593 24.16 -3.05 -16.26
C GLN A 593 25.62 -3.40 -16.60
N PHE A 594 26.35 -2.46 -17.19
CA PHE A 594 27.80 -2.60 -17.38
C PHE A 594 28.50 -2.67 -16.01
N ILE A 595 29.22 -3.78 -15.78
CA ILE A 595 30.04 -4.00 -14.59
C ILE A 595 31.50 -3.99 -15.04
N ASP A 596 32.33 -3.16 -14.40
CA ASP A 596 33.78 -3.18 -14.63
C ASP A 596 34.36 -4.56 -14.30
N GLN A 597 35.33 -5.02 -15.08
CA GLN A 597 35.84 -6.38 -14.97
C GLN A 597 36.38 -6.66 -13.55
N LYS A 598 37.04 -5.70 -12.88
CA LYS A 598 37.47 -5.87 -11.48
C LYS A 598 36.28 -6.12 -10.53
N ASN A 599 35.15 -5.46 -10.76
CA ASN A 599 33.95 -5.62 -9.93
C ASN A 599 33.18 -6.91 -10.27
N LYS A 600 33.15 -7.34 -11.54
CA LYS A 600 32.63 -8.67 -11.91
C LYS A 600 33.49 -9.75 -11.26
N LEU A 601 34.81 -9.58 -11.25
CA LEU A 601 35.78 -10.49 -10.63
C LEU A 601 35.66 -10.52 -9.09
N ALA A 602 35.47 -9.37 -8.43
CA ALA A 602 35.22 -9.32 -6.97
C ALA A 602 33.85 -9.88 -6.57
N THR A 603 32.79 -9.58 -7.32
CA THR A 603 31.44 -10.16 -7.12
C THR A 603 31.46 -11.65 -7.39
N ALA A 604 32.11 -12.06 -8.46
CA ALA A 604 32.25 -13.46 -8.79
C ALA A 604 33.02 -14.12 -7.64
N TYR A 605 34.11 -13.56 -7.09
CA TYR A 605 34.71 -14.00 -5.82
C TYR A 605 33.73 -14.06 -4.65
N HIS A 606 32.88 -13.07 -4.41
CA HIS A 606 31.90 -13.16 -3.31
C HIS A 606 31.12 -14.49 -3.33
N GLU A 607 30.71 -14.95 -4.51
CA GLU A 607 30.05 -16.25 -4.72
C GLU A 607 31.04 -17.45 -4.84
N VAL A 608 32.10 -17.30 -5.66
CA VAL A 608 32.84 -18.36 -6.40
C VAL A 608 34.28 -18.00 -6.92
N GLY A 609 34.54 -16.83 -7.49
CA GLY A 609 35.83 -16.29 -8.04
C GLY A 609 35.75 -15.82 -9.51
N PHE A 610 36.77 -15.28 -10.21
CA PHE A 610 38.25 -15.21 -10.07
C PHE A 610 38.81 -13.76 -10.18
N GLN A 611 40.13 -13.56 -10.37
CA GLN A 611 40.74 -12.33 -10.94
C GLN A 611 41.97 -12.67 -11.79
N ILE A 612 42.06 -12.14 -13.02
CA ILE A 612 43.27 -12.24 -13.85
C ILE A 612 44.00 -10.89 -14.03
N ILE A 613 45.30 -10.96 -13.77
CA ILE A 613 46.47 -10.27 -14.36
C ILE A 613 46.24 -9.05 -15.27
N LEU A 614 46.78 -7.89 -14.86
CA LEU A 614 47.85 -7.23 -15.62
C LEU A 614 48.79 -6.40 -14.71
N LEU A 615 50.10 -6.48 -15.00
CA LEU A 615 51.14 -5.52 -14.60
C LEU A 615 51.43 -5.27 -13.09
N ARG A 616 51.88 -6.30 -12.36
CA ARG A 616 53.07 -6.12 -11.50
C ARG A 616 53.85 -7.43 -11.31
N ALA A 617 55.16 -7.36 -11.51
CA ALA A 617 56.08 -8.48 -11.29
C ALA A 617 56.67 -8.44 -9.87
N LEU A 618 57.20 -9.59 -9.43
CA LEU A 618 58.11 -9.75 -8.28
C LEU A 618 57.57 -9.25 -6.93
N LEU A 619 56.78 -10.09 -6.23
CA LEU A 619 57.20 -10.71 -4.95
C LEU A 619 56.07 -11.59 -4.34
N THR A 620 56.46 -12.80 -3.93
CA THR A 620 55.90 -13.68 -2.87
C THR A 620 54.45 -13.56 -2.36
N PHE A 621 53.80 -14.73 -2.26
CA PHE A 621 52.51 -15.05 -1.62
C PHE A 621 51.23 -14.55 -2.32
N GLN A 622 50.46 -15.54 -2.77
CA GLN A 622 49.23 -15.40 -3.56
C GLN A 622 48.19 -16.38 -2.98
N LYS A 623 47.10 -15.84 -2.42
CA LYS A 623 45.89 -16.60 -2.00
C LYS A 623 44.68 -15.73 -2.32
N HIS A 624 43.70 -16.25 -3.06
CA HIS A 624 42.51 -15.49 -3.48
C HIS A 624 41.29 -16.42 -3.54
N GLN A 625 40.23 -16.17 -2.76
CA GLN A 625 39.16 -17.13 -2.45
C GLN A 625 37.74 -16.53 -2.50
N GLY A 626 36.74 -17.38 -2.81
CA GLY A 626 35.32 -17.00 -2.89
C GLY A 626 34.33 -17.99 -2.24
N GLY A 627 33.57 -17.55 -1.23
CA GLY A 627 33.22 -18.47 -0.14
C GLY A 627 31.95 -19.30 -0.26
N HIS A 628 30.83 -18.69 -0.69
CA HIS A 628 29.50 -19.23 -0.40
C HIS A 628 29.25 -20.63 -0.99
N ALA A 629 29.51 -20.81 -2.29
CA ALA A 629 29.27 -22.09 -2.95
C ALA A 629 30.18 -23.22 -2.44
N LEU A 630 31.43 -22.91 -2.06
CA LEU A 630 32.40 -23.94 -1.65
C LEU A 630 32.22 -24.37 -0.19
N VAL A 631 31.88 -23.44 0.72
CA VAL A 631 31.50 -23.79 2.10
C VAL A 631 30.21 -24.62 2.10
N ALA A 632 29.24 -24.30 1.23
CA ALA A 632 28.01 -25.07 1.09
C ALA A 632 28.21 -26.53 0.64
N LEU A 633 29.30 -26.84 -0.08
CA LEU A 633 29.60 -28.19 -0.57
C LEU A 633 30.41 -29.03 0.43
N TYR A 634 31.16 -28.40 1.34
CA TYR A 634 32.05 -29.10 2.27
C TYR A 634 31.62 -29.06 3.74
N THR A 635 30.65 -28.21 4.12
CA THR A 635 30.08 -28.23 5.47
C THR A 635 28.96 -29.27 5.58
N ASP A 636 29.19 -30.34 6.34
CA ASP A 636 28.15 -31.32 6.71
C ASP A 636 26.87 -30.63 7.22
N GLY A 637 25.75 -30.84 6.55
CA GLY A 637 24.45 -30.29 6.96
C GLY A 637 24.14 -28.89 6.41
N ALA A 638 25.01 -28.32 5.57
CA ALA A 638 24.59 -27.23 4.68
C ALA A 638 23.47 -27.69 3.74
N MET A 639 22.61 -26.77 3.30
CA MET A 639 21.60 -27.08 2.30
C MET A 639 22.24 -27.39 0.94
N PRO A 640 21.76 -28.42 0.20
CA PRO A 640 22.32 -28.78 -1.10
C PRO A 640 22.36 -27.60 -2.07
N LEU A 641 23.52 -27.40 -2.70
CA LEU A 641 23.71 -26.38 -3.72
C LEU A 641 22.85 -26.68 -4.96
N HIS A 642 22.17 -25.67 -5.49
CA HIS A 642 21.34 -25.79 -6.69
C HIS A 642 21.94 -25.05 -7.90
N LYS A 643 22.32 -23.78 -7.73
CA LYS A 643 22.77 -22.90 -8.82
C LYS A 643 23.57 -21.71 -8.27
N VAL A 644 24.53 -21.18 -9.04
CA VAL A 644 25.30 -19.99 -8.66
C VAL A 644 25.44 -19.03 -9.83
N THR A 645 25.42 -17.72 -9.58
CA THR A 645 25.49 -16.69 -10.63
C THR A 645 26.22 -15.43 -10.14
N CYS A 646 27.06 -14.82 -10.98
CA CYS A 646 27.65 -13.49 -10.71
C CYS A 646 26.98 -12.38 -11.54
N VAL A 647 25.77 -12.64 -12.03
CA VAL A 647 24.95 -11.68 -12.79
C VAL A 647 24.06 -10.91 -11.80
N PRO A 648 24.02 -9.57 -11.85
CA PRO A 648 23.22 -8.76 -10.91
C PRO A 648 21.72 -9.05 -11.02
N ARG A 649 21.12 -9.42 -9.89
CA ARG A 649 19.68 -9.72 -9.75
C ARG A 649 19.10 -8.76 -8.70
N GLY A 650 18.41 -7.74 -9.22
CA GLY A 650 17.81 -6.62 -8.45
C GLY A 650 18.72 -5.93 -7.42
N HIS A 651 18.74 -6.43 -6.19
CA HIS A 651 19.56 -5.86 -5.10
C HIS A 651 20.90 -6.55 -4.87
N ALA A 652 21.06 -7.80 -5.31
CA ALA A 652 22.30 -8.55 -5.17
C ALA A 652 23.17 -8.45 -6.44
N LEU A 653 24.50 -8.50 -6.29
CA LEU A 653 25.45 -8.46 -7.40
C LEU A 653 25.71 -9.87 -7.98
N GLY A 654 25.75 -10.88 -7.12
CA GLY A 654 25.67 -12.30 -7.46
C GLY A 654 24.60 -13.00 -6.59
N TYR A 655 24.46 -14.31 -6.73
CA TYR A 655 23.69 -15.13 -5.78
C TYR A 655 24.05 -16.63 -5.85
N THR A 656 24.09 -17.26 -4.67
CA THR A 656 24.27 -18.70 -4.46
C THR A 656 22.95 -19.32 -3.98
N SER A 657 22.29 -20.08 -4.86
CA SER A 657 21.00 -20.74 -4.61
C SER A 657 21.20 -22.13 -4.00
N GLN A 658 20.51 -22.39 -2.89
CA GLN A 658 20.47 -23.68 -2.20
C GLN A 658 19.03 -24.19 -2.14
N LEU A 659 18.84 -25.51 -2.20
CA LEU A 659 17.52 -26.13 -2.23
C LEU A 659 17.50 -27.42 -1.40
N PRO A 660 16.58 -27.60 -0.44
CA PRO A 660 16.44 -28.85 0.28
C PRO A 660 15.81 -29.93 -0.62
N GLU A 661 16.27 -31.18 -0.48
CA GLU A 661 15.73 -32.34 -1.23
C GLU A 661 14.31 -32.73 -0.80
N ASN A 662 13.92 -32.40 0.43
CA ASN A 662 12.65 -32.74 1.06
C ASN A 662 12.11 -31.57 1.87
N ASP A 663 10.78 -31.47 2.01
CA ASP A 663 10.11 -30.46 2.83
C ASP A 663 10.36 -30.71 4.34
N ARG A 664 11.47 -30.18 4.88
CA ARG A 664 11.81 -30.30 6.31
C ARG A 664 11.01 -29.30 7.17
N THR A 665 10.27 -29.81 8.15
CA THR A 665 9.47 -29.01 9.11
C THR A 665 10.26 -28.55 10.33
N SER A 666 11.43 -29.13 10.57
CA SER A 666 12.36 -28.76 11.63
C SER A 666 13.79 -28.82 11.10
N ILE A 667 14.70 -28.06 11.74
CA ILE A 667 16.10 -27.92 11.36
C ILE A 667 16.94 -28.13 12.63
N SER A 668 18.03 -28.89 12.51
CA SER A 668 18.92 -29.22 13.61
C SER A 668 19.95 -28.13 13.90
N TYR A 669 20.55 -28.19 15.09
CA TYR A 669 21.66 -27.31 15.48
C TYR A 669 22.84 -27.36 14.50
N LYS A 670 23.15 -28.53 13.91
CA LYS A 670 24.25 -28.68 12.95
C LYS A 670 23.95 -27.95 11.64
N GLU A 671 22.72 -28.07 11.13
CA GLU A 671 22.28 -27.36 9.93
C GLU A 671 22.26 -25.84 10.15
N TYR A 672 21.80 -25.35 11.31
CA TYR A 672 21.86 -23.90 11.61
C TYR A 672 23.29 -23.36 11.79
N LEU A 673 24.23 -24.16 12.30
CA LEU A 673 25.65 -23.78 12.28
C LEU A 673 26.19 -23.74 10.84
N ALA A 674 25.77 -24.68 9.98
CA ALA A 674 26.17 -24.69 8.57
C ALA A 674 25.60 -23.50 7.78
N ASP A 675 24.36 -23.08 8.06
CA ASP A 675 23.77 -21.86 7.48
C ASP A 675 24.57 -20.60 7.86
N ILE A 676 25.07 -20.52 9.11
CA ILE A 676 25.97 -19.44 9.55
C ILE A 676 27.34 -19.53 8.87
N ASP A 677 27.91 -20.74 8.71
CA ASP A 677 29.21 -20.94 8.05
C ASP A 677 29.15 -20.52 6.58
N VAL A 678 28.09 -20.94 5.87
CA VAL A 678 27.81 -20.50 4.51
C VAL A 678 27.67 -18.98 4.46
N ALA A 679 26.86 -18.37 5.34
CA ALA A 679 26.61 -16.92 5.33
C ALA A 679 27.87 -16.09 5.64
N MET A 680 28.81 -16.61 6.44
CA MET A 680 30.11 -15.95 6.66
C MET A 680 31.12 -16.21 5.52
N GLY A 681 30.86 -17.20 4.66
CA GLY A 681 31.74 -17.63 3.58
C GLY A 681 32.26 -16.49 2.70
N GLY A 682 31.37 -15.73 2.03
CA GLY A 682 31.76 -14.66 1.10
C GLY A 682 32.70 -13.61 1.72
N ARG A 683 32.40 -13.12 2.94
CA ARG A 683 33.27 -12.17 3.65
C ARG A 683 34.62 -12.77 4.02
N VAL A 684 34.64 -13.98 4.58
CA VAL A 684 35.90 -14.64 4.97
C VAL A 684 36.79 -14.85 3.74
N ALA A 685 36.18 -15.19 2.62
CA ALA A 685 36.87 -15.36 1.37
C ALA A 685 37.44 -14.04 0.82
N GLU A 686 36.67 -12.94 0.83
CA GLU A 686 37.16 -11.57 0.56
C GLU A 686 38.37 -11.19 1.44
N GLU A 687 38.29 -11.44 2.74
CA GLU A 687 39.37 -11.17 3.71
C GLU A 687 40.65 -11.98 3.40
N LEU A 688 40.49 -13.24 2.97
CA LEU A 688 41.57 -14.11 2.51
C LEU A 688 42.14 -13.71 1.13
N ILE A 689 41.41 -12.98 0.28
CA ILE A 689 41.95 -12.43 -0.99
C ILE A 689 42.78 -11.18 -0.75
N TYR A 690 42.09 -10.16 -0.24
CA TYR A 690 42.44 -8.78 -0.45
C TYR A 690 43.07 -8.20 0.84
N GLY A 691 43.06 -8.98 1.93
CA GLY A 691 43.39 -8.53 3.27
C GLY A 691 42.25 -7.75 3.91
N ARG A 692 42.31 -7.64 5.24
CA ARG A 692 41.30 -6.98 6.09
C ARG A 692 40.94 -5.57 5.64
N ASP A 693 41.94 -4.81 5.17
CA ASP A 693 41.78 -3.40 4.78
C ASP A 693 40.97 -3.21 3.47
N ASN A 694 40.68 -4.30 2.74
CA ASN A 694 39.99 -4.27 1.44
C ASN A 694 38.68 -5.07 1.42
N VAL A 695 38.20 -5.57 2.57
CA VAL A 695 36.89 -6.24 2.67
C VAL A 695 35.77 -5.25 2.33
N THR A 696 34.81 -5.67 1.49
CA THR A 696 33.77 -4.79 0.96
C THR A 696 32.53 -4.71 1.85
N SER A 697 31.68 -3.72 1.58
CA SER A 697 30.33 -3.63 2.14
C SER A 697 29.31 -4.59 1.48
N GLY A 698 29.73 -5.39 0.50
CA GLY A 698 28.88 -6.38 -0.18
C GLY A 698 28.26 -7.37 0.81
N ALA A 699 29.09 -7.91 1.71
CA ALA A 699 28.72 -8.91 2.71
C ALA A 699 27.68 -8.48 3.78
N SER A 700 27.06 -7.30 3.65
CA SER A 700 26.13 -6.73 4.62
C SER A 700 24.73 -7.34 4.59
N SER A 701 24.41 -8.13 3.56
CA SER A 701 23.27 -9.06 3.53
C SER A 701 23.51 -10.28 4.42
N ASP A 702 24.73 -10.80 4.41
CA ASP A 702 25.03 -12.19 4.79
C ASP A 702 25.48 -12.24 6.24
N ILE A 703 26.22 -11.21 6.68
CA ILE A 703 26.37 -10.87 8.10
C ILE A 703 24.98 -10.71 8.76
N ARG A 704 24.01 -10.11 8.07
CA ARG A 704 22.64 -9.91 8.60
C ARG A 704 21.86 -11.22 8.65
N ALA A 705 22.03 -12.10 7.67
CA ALA A 705 21.46 -13.45 7.67
C ALA A 705 22.06 -14.30 8.81
N ALA A 706 23.40 -14.38 8.91
CA ALA A 706 24.11 -15.05 9.99
C ALA A 706 23.69 -14.54 11.37
N THR A 707 23.65 -13.21 11.56
CA THR A 707 23.20 -12.58 12.81
C THR A 707 21.74 -12.93 13.13
N ARG A 708 20.83 -12.85 12.14
CA ARG A 708 19.42 -13.22 12.34
C ARG A 708 19.28 -14.68 12.78
N THR A 709 20.01 -15.59 12.16
CA THR A 709 20.02 -17.02 12.50
C THR A 709 20.58 -17.23 13.91
N ALA A 710 21.73 -16.65 14.25
CA ALA A 710 22.31 -16.71 15.59
C ALA A 710 21.37 -16.14 16.66
N THR A 711 20.72 -15.00 16.41
CA THR A 711 19.72 -14.42 17.34
C THR A 711 18.53 -15.35 17.53
N ALA A 712 18.05 -16.05 16.50
CA ALA A 712 16.97 -17.03 16.64
C ALA A 712 17.43 -18.30 17.40
N MET A 713 18.66 -18.78 17.14
CA MET A 713 19.27 -19.88 17.91
C MET A 713 19.38 -19.57 19.40
N VAL A 714 19.73 -18.34 19.77
CA VAL A 714 19.89 -17.90 21.16
C VAL A 714 18.56 -17.53 21.82
N LYS A 715 17.69 -16.72 21.17
CA LYS A 715 16.45 -16.20 21.77
C LYS A 715 15.25 -17.14 21.62
N GLN A 716 15.13 -17.90 20.53
CA GLN A 716 13.90 -18.62 20.19
C GLN A 716 14.03 -20.15 20.32
N TRP A 717 15.17 -20.72 19.94
CA TRP A 717 15.36 -22.19 19.90
C TRP A 717 16.18 -22.74 21.08
N GLY A 718 16.83 -21.89 21.89
CA GLY A 718 17.51 -22.30 23.12
C GLY A 718 18.81 -23.07 22.92
N PHE A 719 19.49 -22.89 21.78
CA PHE A 719 20.75 -23.57 21.44
C PHE A 719 22.01 -22.93 22.06
N SER A 720 21.85 -22.09 23.08
CA SER A 720 22.93 -21.33 23.72
C SER A 720 23.25 -21.86 25.13
N LYS A 721 24.33 -21.35 25.74
CA LYS A 721 24.65 -21.66 27.15
C LYS A 721 23.60 -21.14 28.15
N LEU A 722 22.67 -20.28 27.71
CA LEU A 722 21.57 -19.76 28.51
C LEU A 722 20.45 -20.80 28.73
N GLY A 723 20.48 -21.91 27.98
CA GLY A 723 19.54 -23.02 28.10
C GLY A 723 18.26 -22.85 27.28
N PRO A 724 17.31 -23.81 27.39
CA PRO A 724 16.08 -23.85 26.61
C PRO A 724 15.02 -22.88 27.16
N VAL A 725 15.31 -21.59 27.10
CA VAL A 725 14.41 -20.50 27.52
C VAL A 725 14.04 -19.66 26.30
N PHE A 726 12.74 -19.45 26.08
CA PHE A 726 12.25 -18.53 25.06
C PHE A 726 12.33 -17.08 25.53
N TYR A 727 12.95 -16.23 24.72
CA TYR A 727 13.02 -14.78 24.89
C TYR A 727 12.30 -14.12 23.73
N ASP A 728 11.30 -13.27 24.03
CA ASP A 728 10.60 -12.51 22.99
C ASP A 728 11.56 -11.55 22.27
N ASN A 729 11.20 -11.18 21.03
CA ASN A 729 11.89 -10.15 20.26
C ASN A 729 11.67 -8.74 20.86
N ARG A 730 10.77 -8.60 21.84
CA ARG A 730 10.55 -7.36 22.62
C ARG A 730 11.46 -7.34 23.85
N ASP A 731 12.53 -6.57 23.74
CA ASP A 731 13.57 -6.49 24.77
C ASP A 731 13.12 -5.85 26.09
N ASP A 732 11.94 -5.20 26.11
CA ASP A 732 11.26 -4.61 27.29
C ASP A 732 11.15 -5.55 28.51
N SER A 733 11.20 -6.87 28.27
CA SER A 733 11.06 -7.91 29.29
C SER A 733 12.39 -8.47 29.82
N ILE A 734 13.52 -8.06 29.23
CA ILE A 734 14.84 -8.67 29.46
C ILE A 734 15.71 -7.72 30.31
N SER A 735 16.35 -8.25 31.36
CA SER A 735 17.30 -7.47 32.17
C SER A 735 18.57 -7.19 31.37
N GLN A 736 19.17 -5.99 31.53
CA GLN A 736 20.39 -5.56 30.82
C GLN A 736 21.52 -6.60 30.87
N LYS A 737 21.85 -7.14 32.04
CA LYS A 737 22.86 -8.21 32.17
C LYS A 737 22.57 -9.44 31.30
N ARG A 738 21.29 -9.74 31.05
CA ARG A 738 20.88 -10.85 30.19
C ARG A 738 20.85 -10.46 28.71
N GLN A 739 20.68 -9.19 28.37
CA GLN A 739 20.91 -8.68 27.01
C GLN A 739 22.39 -8.82 26.66
N GLU A 740 23.30 -8.40 27.56
CA GLU A 740 24.74 -8.63 27.45
C GLU A 740 25.09 -10.13 27.26
N GLU A 741 24.57 -11.02 28.12
CA GLU A 741 24.73 -12.48 27.99
C GLU A 741 24.20 -13.06 26.66
N ILE A 742 23.18 -12.46 26.06
CA ILE A 742 22.62 -12.86 24.76
C ILE A 742 23.51 -12.35 23.61
N GLU A 743 23.96 -11.10 23.66
CA GLU A 743 24.81 -10.48 22.63
C GLU A 743 26.21 -11.13 22.55
N ASP A 744 26.78 -11.54 23.69
CA ASP A 744 28.02 -12.31 23.75
C ASP A 744 27.88 -13.70 23.07
N GLU A 745 26.80 -14.45 23.36
CA GLU A 745 26.56 -15.76 22.73
C GLU A 745 26.28 -15.63 21.22
N ILE A 746 25.55 -14.59 20.78
CA ILE A 746 25.34 -14.30 19.35
C ILE A 746 26.68 -13.99 18.66
N THR A 747 27.50 -13.14 19.28
CA THR A 747 28.84 -12.77 18.76
C THR A 747 29.76 -13.99 18.67
N LEU A 748 29.69 -14.89 19.66
CA LEU A 748 30.45 -16.14 19.69
C LEU A 748 30.02 -17.09 18.57
N LEU A 749 28.72 -17.25 18.30
CA LEU A 749 28.22 -18.08 17.20
C LEU A 749 28.68 -17.57 15.83
N VAL A 750 28.56 -16.27 15.56
CA VAL A 750 28.94 -15.66 14.27
C VAL A 750 30.45 -15.73 14.05
N ARG A 751 31.28 -15.35 15.05
CA ARG A 751 32.75 -15.50 14.97
C ARG A 751 33.20 -16.96 14.91
N GLY A 752 32.43 -17.86 15.51
CA GLY A 752 32.63 -19.30 15.39
C GLY A 752 32.49 -19.78 13.94
N GLY A 753 31.47 -19.29 13.23
CA GLY A 753 31.27 -19.63 11.82
C GLY A 753 32.26 -18.96 10.87
N GLU A 754 32.61 -17.71 11.13
CA GLU A 754 33.74 -17.01 10.49
C GLU A 754 35.04 -17.84 10.56
N SER A 755 35.33 -18.40 11.74
CA SER A 755 36.50 -19.25 11.97
C SER A 755 36.40 -20.61 11.28
N ARG A 756 35.23 -21.25 11.24
CA ARG A 756 35.02 -22.54 10.55
C ARG A 756 35.13 -22.39 9.03
N ALA A 757 34.47 -21.38 8.46
CA ALA A 757 34.56 -21.05 7.05
C ALA A 757 36.02 -20.76 6.63
N ALA A 758 36.80 -20.07 7.46
CA ALA A 758 38.21 -19.80 7.19
C ALA A 758 39.03 -21.10 7.03
N VAL A 759 38.88 -22.05 7.96
CA VAL A 759 39.59 -23.34 7.91
C VAL A 759 39.21 -24.15 6.67
N ILE A 760 37.93 -24.17 6.29
CA ILE A 760 37.46 -24.86 5.07
C ILE A 760 38.11 -24.24 3.83
N LEU A 761 38.01 -22.91 3.69
CA LEU A 761 38.53 -22.17 2.53
C LEU A 761 40.06 -22.26 2.43
N GLU A 762 40.78 -22.13 3.54
CA GLU A 762 42.25 -22.29 3.57
C GLU A 762 42.71 -23.69 3.15
N SER A 763 41.88 -24.73 3.33
CA SER A 763 42.19 -26.10 2.91
C SER A 763 41.87 -26.39 1.43
N LYS A 764 41.04 -25.57 0.79
CA LYS A 764 40.47 -25.82 -0.56
C LYS A 764 40.84 -24.77 -1.61
N LEU A 765 41.96 -24.07 -1.39
CA LEU A 765 42.38 -22.92 -2.20
C LEU A 765 42.32 -23.15 -3.72
N ASP A 766 42.86 -24.27 -4.21
CA ASP A 766 42.98 -24.56 -5.64
C ASP A 766 41.68 -25.00 -6.32
N GLU A 767 40.72 -25.55 -5.56
CA GLU A 767 39.38 -25.90 -6.06
C GLU A 767 38.56 -24.64 -6.28
N LEU A 768 38.62 -23.76 -5.29
CA LEU A 768 38.08 -22.42 -5.37
C LEU A 768 38.69 -21.69 -6.57
N HIS A 769 40.03 -21.71 -6.71
CA HIS A 769 40.80 -21.22 -7.86
C HIS A 769 40.21 -21.63 -9.26
N ARG A 770 39.56 -22.78 -9.35
CA ARG A 770 38.98 -23.31 -10.61
C ARG A 770 37.51 -22.94 -10.77
N LEU A 771 36.71 -23.13 -9.72
CA LEU A 771 35.30 -22.73 -9.69
C LEU A 771 35.16 -21.25 -10.08
N ALA A 772 36.06 -20.46 -9.52
CA ALA A 772 36.32 -19.07 -9.83
C ALA A 772 36.39 -18.75 -11.33
N ASN A 773 37.30 -19.37 -12.06
CA ASN A 773 37.51 -19.04 -13.46
C ASN A 773 36.26 -19.33 -14.30
N ALA A 774 35.55 -20.42 -13.97
CA ALA A 774 34.33 -20.81 -14.65
C ALA A 774 33.20 -19.80 -14.48
N LEU A 775 32.92 -19.24 -13.29
CA LEU A 775 31.83 -18.25 -13.19
C LEU A 775 32.13 -16.93 -13.91
N VAL A 776 33.40 -16.57 -14.10
CA VAL A 776 33.77 -15.39 -14.90
C VAL A 776 33.47 -15.60 -16.38
N GLU A 777 33.75 -16.80 -16.90
CA GLU A 777 33.58 -17.21 -18.29
C GLU A 777 32.10 -17.49 -18.63
N TYR A 778 31.41 -18.30 -17.81
CA TYR A 778 30.04 -18.77 -18.06
C TYR A 778 28.95 -17.95 -17.36
N GLU A 779 29.31 -17.00 -16.48
CA GLU A 779 28.45 -16.10 -15.68
C GLU A 779 27.50 -16.77 -14.67
N THR A 780 27.15 -18.04 -14.88
CA THR A 780 26.19 -18.83 -14.10
C THR A 780 26.54 -20.31 -14.26
N LEU A 781 26.50 -21.08 -13.16
CA LEU A 781 26.69 -22.54 -13.17
C LEU A 781 25.58 -23.24 -12.38
N ASN A 782 25.22 -24.44 -12.82
CA ASN A 782 24.35 -25.38 -12.11
C ASN A 782 25.16 -26.29 -11.16
N ALA A 783 24.49 -26.95 -10.20
CA ALA A 783 25.15 -27.79 -9.18
C ALA A 783 26.11 -28.85 -9.73
N ASP A 784 25.78 -29.51 -10.84
CA ASP A 784 26.63 -30.55 -11.44
C ASP A 784 27.81 -29.98 -12.26
N GLU A 785 27.63 -28.82 -12.89
CA GLU A 785 28.74 -28.08 -13.50
C GLU A 785 29.74 -27.63 -12.44
N VAL A 786 29.25 -27.12 -11.30
CA VAL A 786 30.07 -26.78 -10.12
C VAL A 786 30.87 -27.99 -9.64
N ARG A 787 30.24 -29.17 -9.49
CA ARG A 787 30.93 -30.42 -9.12
C ARG A 787 32.01 -30.80 -10.13
N ASN A 788 31.74 -30.66 -11.43
CA ASN A 788 32.69 -31.03 -12.49
C ASN A 788 33.90 -30.08 -12.54
N VAL A 789 33.70 -28.76 -12.38
CA VAL A 789 34.80 -27.79 -12.29
C VAL A 789 35.70 -28.04 -11.07
N ILE A 790 35.14 -28.43 -9.92
CA ILE A 790 35.91 -28.80 -8.71
C ILE A 790 36.82 -30.02 -8.96
N LYS A 791 36.35 -31.01 -9.73
CA LYS A 791 37.21 -32.13 -10.19
C LYS A 791 38.25 -31.70 -11.23
N GLY A 792 38.01 -30.60 -11.94
CA GLY A 792 38.81 -30.18 -13.10
C GLY A 792 38.34 -30.76 -14.45
N GLU A 793 37.12 -31.30 -14.50
CA GLU A 793 36.48 -31.72 -15.76
C GLU A 793 35.99 -30.46 -16.52
N PRO A 794 36.14 -30.38 -17.86
CA PRO A 794 35.66 -29.24 -18.62
C PRO A 794 34.13 -29.19 -18.67
N ILE A 795 33.57 -27.98 -18.51
CA ILE A 795 32.15 -27.74 -18.80
C ILE A 795 31.96 -27.91 -20.31
N ARG A 796 30.98 -28.73 -20.73
CA ARG A 796 30.57 -28.81 -22.15
C ARG A 796 30.01 -27.46 -22.57
N LYS A 797 30.49 -26.90 -23.69
CA LYS A 797 29.96 -25.61 -24.14
C LYS A 797 28.55 -25.77 -24.67
N LEU A 798 27.72 -24.76 -24.47
CA LEU A 798 26.34 -24.75 -24.98
C LEU A 798 26.29 -24.97 -26.50
N SER A 799 27.31 -24.50 -27.24
CA SER A 799 27.48 -24.78 -28.67
C SER A 799 27.76 -26.24 -28.97
N GLU A 800 28.55 -26.94 -28.16
CA GLU A 800 28.88 -28.36 -28.35
C GLU A 800 27.67 -29.26 -28.03
N VAL A 801 26.85 -28.87 -27.06
CA VAL A 801 25.55 -29.52 -26.77
C VAL A 801 24.55 -29.27 -27.89
N LEU A 802 24.41 -28.02 -28.36
CA LEU A 802 23.56 -27.69 -29.51
C LEU A 802 24.02 -28.41 -30.79
N GLU A 803 25.33 -28.56 -31.02
CA GLU A 803 25.87 -29.34 -32.14
C GLU A 803 25.63 -30.85 -31.97
N GLU A 804 25.76 -31.42 -30.75
CA GLU A 804 25.34 -32.80 -30.48
C GLU A 804 23.85 -32.99 -30.78
N ASP A 805 22.96 -32.16 -30.25
CA ASP A 805 21.51 -32.35 -30.40
C ASP A 805 21.01 -32.00 -31.82
N MET A 806 21.63 -31.04 -32.51
CA MET A 806 21.43 -30.86 -33.96
C MET A 806 21.96 -32.07 -34.76
N SER A 807 23.05 -32.71 -34.35
CA SER A 807 23.54 -33.93 -35.02
C SER A 807 22.61 -35.12 -34.79
N ARG A 808 22.02 -35.26 -33.59
CA ARG A 808 21.01 -36.28 -33.26
C ARG A 808 19.71 -36.03 -34.00
N ALA A 809 19.27 -34.79 -34.12
CA ALA A 809 18.08 -34.41 -34.90
C ALA A 809 18.26 -34.60 -36.42
N ASN A 810 19.50 -34.54 -36.92
CA ASN A 810 19.85 -34.83 -38.31
C ASN A 810 20.35 -36.27 -38.54
N ALA A 811 20.41 -37.11 -37.50
CA ALA A 811 20.76 -38.52 -37.67
C ALA A 811 19.63 -39.22 -38.43
N PRO A 812 19.93 -40.04 -39.47
CA PRO A 812 18.90 -40.81 -40.15
C PRO A 812 18.28 -41.79 -39.16
N ILE A 813 16.95 -41.79 -39.06
CA ILE A 813 16.19 -42.74 -38.24
C ILE A 813 16.47 -44.14 -38.79
N GLU A 814 17.30 -44.92 -38.10
CA GLU A 814 17.43 -46.34 -38.41
C GLU A 814 16.06 -47.02 -38.21
N PRO A 815 15.55 -47.77 -39.20
CA PRO A 815 14.29 -48.48 -39.04
C PRO A 815 14.42 -49.50 -37.90
N PRO A 816 13.42 -49.63 -37.01
CA PRO A 816 13.53 -50.50 -35.85
C PRO A 816 13.83 -51.93 -36.28
N ALA A 817 14.92 -52.49 -35.73
CA ALA A 817 15.40 -53.82 -36.08
C ALA A 817 14.27 -54.86 -35.93
N THR A 818 13.88 -55.48 -37.04
CA THR A 818 12.83 -56.49 -37.04
C THR A 818 13.36 -57.76 -36.38
N ASN A 819 13.00 -57.97 -35.11
CA ASN A 819 13.31 -59.19 -34.37
C ASN A 819 12.69 -60.40 -35.08
N SER A 820 13.49 -61.06 -35.92
CA SER A 820 13.08 -62.25 -36.65
C SER A 820 12.81 -63.39 -35.68
N THR A 821 11.55 -63.79 -35.57
CA THR A 821 11.16 -65.00 -34.84
C THR A 821 11.73 -66.23 -35.53
N GLY A 822 12.80 -66.79 -34.95
CA GLY A 822 13.31 -68.11 -35.34
C GLY A 822 12.24 -69.19 -35.13
N PRO A 823 12.14 -70.19 -36.01
CA PRO A 823 11.14 -71.25 -35.88
C PRO A 823 11.47 -72.20 -34.72
N ALA A 824 10.44 -72.78 -34.12
CA ALA A 824 10.59 -73.84 -33.13
C ALA A 824 10.89 -75.19 -33.80
N SER A 825 11.91 -75.89 -33.32
CA SER A 825 12.17 -77.30 -33.65
C SER A 825 12.95 -78.00 -32.53
N SER A 826 12.38 -79.10 -32.02
CA SER A 826 12.95 -80.10 -31.10
C SER A 826 13.68 -79.57 -29.85
#